data_AF-A0A7S3V6A9-F1
#
_entry.id   AF-A0A7S3V6A9-F1
#
_cell.length_a   1.000
_cell.length_b   1.000
_cell.length_c   1.000
_cell.angle_alpha   90.00
_cell.angle_beta   90.00
_cell.angle_gamma   90.00
#
_symmetry.space_group_name_H-M   'P 1'
#
loop_
_entity.id
_entity.type
_entity.pdbx_description
1 polymer ?
#
loop_
_entity_poly.entity_id
_entity_poly.type
_entity_poly.pdbx_seq_one_letter_code
_entity_poly.pdbx_strand_id
1 'polypeptide(L)'
;MGMVLSSVFSLVSFAYILDAIMELTNRWYFCGPNIFLQFLEKAFVYYTLQKIYVHRGDNLPHHGCFLRKMHDDGTTKFRFWQLFVFLIETATISCISVCYVHYIPQFVKGFVDSLFTGPDGVPSLDWDHELNDFRLIALYSKTCGLFFLFSAFFGLAALYYFCKADCVSSPTFASPATTSAVRNHFFCKAGNLLKTIQLFTGLILVAMGAMLSISLISAWTYLLDHPLPPDNTIGPACDPVDPTECLLPFPSSFFTVEDKSTITGIRVNIQIDSLASMYRGRNPKQPIHYLNKLDGFSTSGPILFYVEGFKEGANILVGPEDIQSSVTEKSLTLLIDLDSRSLVHHFAEIDHLDESRPSIIVQPSRSLHHNTHYAMLLVNAHNVKGEYLSASQHLQYLLDAKKSRDIFPDSSRGIFYRDTILSDLQEVAPWCDSTTPIQMLFDFRTISSYSQLGDTLEVAAITRQVVRKWGKWDNNKLKVVKMEDHDMCKEHDDPIGRVIHGEIQVPSFLSKQHERRNRIDVEAVVKGIPTSTHGFKFIVLVPCSIAVGSTPLKAVIDYGHGFLYSREEILHQGELHRIANEEGYVYIATNWRGMSFLDLGVIVRALVAQPHIFESVKDNIIQGYGYKAAVQHFVKNDLLK
;
A
#
# COMPACT_ATOMS: atom_id res chain seq x y z
N MET A 1 -10.71 -32.60 12.68
CA MET A 1 -9.97 -33.27 11.58
C MET A 1 -10.83 -33.54 10.34
N GLY A 2 -12.15 -33.77 10.44
CA GLY A 2 -13.02 -33.96 9.26
C GLY A 2 -13.37 -32.70 8.43
N MET A 3 -13.23 -31.48 8.97
CA MET A 3 -13.47 -30.22 8.24
C MET A 3 -12.25 -29.68 7.46
N VAL A 4 -11.06 -30.26 7.67
CA VAL A 4 -9.83 -29.82 6.99
C VAL A 4 -9.62 -30.58 5.67
N LEU A 5 -10.24 -31.77 5.52
CA LEU A 5 -10.12 -32.56 4.30
C LEU A 5 -11.08 -32.10 3.18
N SER A 6 -12.21 -31.46 3.50
CA SER A 6 -13.12 -30.93 2.46
C SER A 6 -12.62 -29.62 1.84
N SER A 7 -11.80 -28.85 2.55
CA SER A 7 -11.18 -27.61 2.06
C SER A 7 -9.97 -27.85 1.17
N VAL A 8 -9.26 -28.98 1.34
CA VAL A 8 -8.15 -29.36 0.45
C VAL A 8 -8.67 -29.80 -0.93
N PHE A 9 -9.80 -30.51 -1.01
CA PHE A 9 -10.41 -30.91 -2.29
C PHE A 9 -10.98 -29.74 -3.11
N SER A 10 -11.46 -28.67 -2.46
CA SER A 10 -11.91 -27.46 -3.17
C SER A 10 -10.75 -26.60 -3.67
N LEU A 11 -9.63 -26.55 -2.93
CA LEU A 11 -8.41 -25.83 -3.34
C LEU A 11 -7.69 -26.53 -4.52
N VAL A 12 -7.63 -27.86 -4.53
CA VAL A 12 -7.02 -28.61 -5.64
C VAL A 12 -7.84 -28.45 -6.93
N SER A 13 -9.18 -28.48 -6.84
CA SER A 13 -10.06 -28.25 -8.00
C SER A 13 -9.97 -26.80 -8.52
N PHE A 14 -9.72 -25.84 -7.63
CA PHE A 14 -9.53 -24.43 -7.98
C PHE A 14 -8.17 -24.16 -8.63
N ALA A 15 -7.11 -24.84 -8.16
CA ALA A 15 -5.78 -24.75 -8.75
C ALA A 15 -5.74 -25.28 -10.19
N TYR A 16 -6.43 -26.40 -10.48
CA TYR A 16 -6.52 -26.95 -11.85
C TYR A 16 -7.27 -26.05 -12.83
N ILE A 17 -8.30 -25.33 -12.36
CA ILE A 17 -9.04 -24.37 -13.20
C ILE A 17 -8.20 -23.11 -13.43
N LEU A 18 -7.47 -22.65 -12.40
CA LEU A 18 -6.59 -21.49 -12.51
C LEU A 18 -5.41 -21.78 -13.46
N ASP A 19 -4.82 -22.97 -13.38
CA ASP A 19 -3.72 -23.42 -14.25
C ASP A 19 -4.17 -23.53 -15.72
N ALA A 20 -5.35 -24.11 -15.98
CA ALA A 20 -5.94 -24.16 -17.32
C ALA A 20 -6.23 -22.76 -17.91
N ILE A 21 -6.61 -21.79 -17.07
CA ILE A 21 -6.83 -20.40 -17.47
C ILE A 21 -5.50 -19.67 -17.71
N MET A 22 -4.45 -19.99 -16.95
CA MET A 22 -3.11 -19.43 -17.11
C MET A 22 -2.44 -19.95 -18.39
N GLU A 23 -2.54 -21.25 -18.70
CA GLU A 23 -2.05 -21.84 -19.96
C GLU A 23 -2.73 -21.23 -21.20
N LEU A 24 -4.02 -20.88 -21.10
CA LEU A 24 -4.78 -20.28 -22.20
C LEU A 24 -4.44 -18.81 -22.48
N THR A 25 -3.85 -18.08 -21.53
CA THR A 25 -3.79 -16.60 -21.60
C THR A 25 -2.42 -15.97 -21.35
N ASN A 26 -1.45 -16.72 -20.82
CA ASN A 26 -0.04 -16.37 -20.68
C ASN A 26 0.27 -14.96 -20.09
N ARG A 27 -0.55 -14.43 -19.16
CA ARG A 27 -0.26 -13.20 -18.36
C ARG A 27 -0.95 -13.19 -16.98
N TRP A 28 -0.32 -12.49 -16.02
CA TRP A 28 -0.77 -12.28 -14.63
C TRP A 28 -1.83 -11.16 -14.49
N TYR A 29 -2.76 -11.31 -13.55
CA TYR A 29 -3.81 -10.32 -13.24
C TYR A 29 -3.55 -9.66 -11.86
N PHE A 30 -3.59 -8.33 -11.80
CA PHE A 30 -3.55 -7.54 -10.55
C PHE A 30 -4.90 -6.87 -10.24
N CYS A 31 -5.22 -6.75 -8.96
CA CYS A 31 -6.41 -6.09 -8.41
C CYS A 31 -6.44 -4.57 -8.71
N GLY A 32 -7.60 -4.04 -9.12
CA GLY A 32 -7.85 -2.60 -9.23
C GLY A 32 -9.14 -2.24 -9.99
N PRO A 33 -9.57 -0.95 -9.99
CA PRO A 33 -10.85 -0.48 -10.55
C PRO A 33 -11.00 -0.65 -12.07
N ASN A 34 -9.93 -1.01 -12.77
CA ASN A 34 -9.87 -1.11 -14.23
C ASN A 34 -10.44 -2.43 -14.80
N ILE A 35 -10.98 -3.33 -13.97
CA ILE A 35 -11.58 -4.59 -14.44
C ILE A 35 -12.74 -4.33 -15.43
N PHE A 36 -13.53 -3.28 -15.22
CA PHE A 36 -14.66 -2.96 -16.10
C PHE A 36 -14.24 -2.44 -17.48
N LEU A 37 -13.18 -1.62 -17.54
CA LEU A 37 -12.61 -1.13 -18.81
C LEU A 37 -11.90 -2.26 -19.57
N GLN A 38 -11.17 -3.13 -18.88
CA GLN A 38 -10.53 -4.31 -19.48
C GLN A 38 -11.57 -5.34 -19.97
N PHE A 39 -12.72 -5.44 -19.29
CA PHE A 39 -13.85 -6.26 -19.73
C PHE A 39 -14.49 -5.71 -21.01
N LEU A 40 -14.71 -4.39 -21.11
CA LEU A 40 -15.24 -3.75 -22.32
C LEU A 40 -14.28 -3.87 -23.51
N GLU A 41 -12.97 -3.72 -23.27
CA GLU A 41 -11.93 -3.90 -24.29
C GLU A 41 -11.90 -5.34 -24.83
N LYS A 42 -12.00 -6.35 -23.96
CA LYS A 42 -12.06 -7.76 -24.36
C LYS A 42 -13.39 -8.16 -25.01
N ALA A 43 -14.51 -7.60 -24.57
CA ALA A 43 -15.81 -7.77 -25.22
C ALA A 43 -15.80 -7.19 -26.65
N PHE A 44 -15.11 -6.06 -26.86
CA PHE A 44 -14.93 -5.47 -28.18
C PHE A 44 -14.03 -6.32 -29.09
N VAL A 45 -12.91 -6.85 -28.57
CA VAL A 45 -12.02 -7.76 -29.32
C VAL A 45 -12.73 -9.08 -29.67
N TYR A 46 -13.48 -9.67 -28.74
CA TYR A 46 -14.26 -10.88 -28.97
C TYR A 46 -15.36 -10.67 -30.04
N TYR A 47 -16.07 -9.54 -29.97
CA TYR A 47 -17.09 -9.18 -30.97
C TYR A 47 -16.48 -8.91 -32.36
N THR A 48 -15.28 -8.36 -32.41
CA THR A 48 -14.53 -8.10 -33.66
C THR A 48 -14.02 -9.42 -34.27
N LEU A 49 -13.52 -10.36 -33.47
CA LEU A 49 -13.06 -11.68 -33.93
C LEU A 49 -14.21 -12.58 -34.44
N GLN A 50 -15.40 -12.51 -33.82
CA GLN A 50 -16.60 -13.21 -34.29
C GLN A 50 -17.07 -12.73 -35.67
N LYS A 51 -16.87 -11.45 -36.01
CA LYS A 51 -17.17 -10.94 -37.36
C LYS A 51 -16.14 -11.34 -38.42
N ILE A 52 -14.88 -11.57 -38.03
CA ILE A 52 -13.81 -11.98 -38.96
C ILE A 52 -13.93 -13.48 -39.34
N TYR A 53 -14.53 -14.31 -38.49
CA TYR A 53 -14.68 -15.76 -38.72
C TYR A 53 -15.84 -16.19 -39.65
N VAL A 54 -16.61 -15.27 -40.23
CA VAL A 54 -17.72 -15.60 -41.16
C VAL A 54 -17.28 -15.62 -42.64
N HIS A 55 -16.02 -15.32 -42.96
CA HIS A 55 -15.50 -15.46 -44.33
C HIS A 55 -14.13 -16.16 -44.39
N ARG A 56 -14.13 -17.48 -44.20
CA ARG A 56 -13.22 -18.39 -44.92
C ARG A 56 -13.81 -19.79 -44.93
N GLY A 57 -14.12 -20.25 -46.14
CA GLY A 57 -14.66 -21.57 -46.39
C GLY A 57 -13.59 -22.67 -46.37
N ASP A 58 -14.14 -23.87 -46.39
CA ASP A 58 -13.64 -25.10 -47.02
C ASP A 58 -12.98 -26.18 -46.13
N ASN A 59 -13.70 -27.32 -46.16
CA ASN A 59 -13.24 -28.71 -46.21
C ASN A 59 -12.76 -29.42 -44.92
N LEU A 60 -13.60 -30.32 -44.38
CA LEU A 60 -13.40 -31.79 -44.24
C LEU A 60 -14.46 -32.44 -43.29
N PRO A 61 -14.70 -33.77 -43.32
CA PRO A 61 -16.04 -34.32 -43.45
C PRO A 61 -16.60 -35.07 -42.22
N HIS A 62 -17.92 -35.23 -42.28
CA HIS A 62 -18.83 -36.08 -41.51
C HIS A 62 -18.27 -37.35 -40.85
N HIS A 63 -18.66 -37.58 -39.59
CA HIS A 63 -19.41 -38.78 -39.13
C HIS A 63 -20.00 -38.59 -37.72
N GLY A 64 -21.30 -38.90 -37.54
CA GLY A 64 -21.91 -39.23 -36.24
C GLY A 64 -23.00 -38.30 -35.68
N CYS A 65 -24.27 -38.66 -35.91
CA CYS A 65 -25.55 -38.11 -35.40
C CYS A 65 -25.51 -37.53 -33.97
N PHE A 66 -26.11 -36.37 -33.65
CA PHE A 66 -27.55 -36.05 -33.70
C PHE A 66 -27.77 -34.53 -33.79
N LEU A 67 -28.93 -34.10 -34.31
CA LEU A 67 -29.41 -32.74 -34.59
C LEU A 67 -29.17 -32.22 -36.01
N ARG A 68 -29.81 -32.88 -36.99
CA ARG A 68 -30.16 -32.23 -38.26
C ARG A 68 -31.66 -32.39 -38.53
N LYS A 69 -32.45 -31.40 -38.09
CA LYS A 69 -33.64 -30.87 -38.76
C LYS A 69 -34.28 -29.75 -37.92
N MET A 70 -33.87 -28.51 -38.17
CA MET A 70 -34.75 -27.35 -38.07
C MET A 70 -34.47 -26.46 -39.28
N HIS A 71 -35.00 -26.89 -40.43
CA HIS A 71 -35.19 -26.04 -41.59
C HIS A 71 -36.69 -25.99 -41.83
N ASP A 72 -37.34 -25.06 -41.13
CA ASP A 72 -38.38 -24.16 -41.63
C ASP A 72 -38.93 -23.40 -40.42
N ASP A 73 -38.93 -22.06 -40.53
CA ASP A 73 -39.23 -21.05 -39.50
C ASP A 73 -38.14 -20.75 -38.43
N GLY A 74 -36.87 -21.09 -38.75
CA GLY A 74 -35.76 -21.18 -37.80
C GLY A 74 -35.06 -19.88 -37.36
N THR A 75 -35.30 -18.71 -37.97
CA THR A 75 -34.56 -17.48 -37.61
C THR A 75 -35.01 -16.90 -36.26
N THR A 76 -36.28 -17.02 -35.93
CA THR A 76 -36.85 -16.43 -34.71
C THR A 76 -36.57 -17.32 -33.49
N LYS A 77 -36.69 -18.64 -33.64
CA LYS A 77 -36.34 -19.62 -32.59
C LYS A 77 -34.84 -19.64 -32.29
N PHE A 78 -33.98 -19.49 -33.31
CA PHE A 78 -32.53 -19.39 -33.11
C PHE A 78 -32.13 -18.10 -32.39
N ARG A 79 -32.71 -16.96 -32.76
CA ARG A 79 -32.49 -15.68 -32.04
C ARG A 79 -33.02 -15.70 -30.61
N PHE A 80 -34.16 -16.37 -30.37
CA PHE A 80 -34.68 -16.56 -29.02
C PHE A 80 -33.78 -17.47 -28.17
N TRP A 81 -33.19 -18.52 -28.77
CA TRP A 81 -32.24 -19.36 -28.06
C TRP A 81 -30.96 -18.59 -27.73
N GLN A 82 -30.42 -17.80 -28.66
CA GLN A 82 -29.28 -16.92 -28.36
C GLN A 82 -29.59 -15.93 -27.23
N LEU A 83 -30.79 -15.34 -27.21
CA LEU A 83 -31.23 -14.45 -26.15
C LEU A 83 -31.37 -15.19 -24.80
N PHE A 84 -31.86 -16.43 -24.82
CA PHE A 84 -32.02 -17.25 -23.61
C PHE A 84 -30.68 -17.76 -23.05
N VAL A 85 -29.72 -18.15 -23.91
CA VAL A 85 -28.33 -18.42 -23.48
C VAL A 85 -27.72 -17.16 -22.88
N PHE A 86 -27.85 -16.01 -23.55
CA PHE A 86 -27.32 -14.73 -23.05
C PHE A 86 -27.91 -14.34 -21.69
N LEU A 87 -29.22 -14.53 -21.48
CA LEU A 87 -29.87 -14.25 -20.20
C LEU A 87 -29.40 -15.19 -19.08
N ILE A 88 -29.18 -16.48 -19.37
CA ILE A 88 -28.62 -17.42 -18.41
C ILE A 88 -27.17 -17.06 -18.07
N GLU A 89 -26.33 -16.84 -19.07
CA GLU A 89 -24.92 -16.48 -18.85
C GLU A 89 -24.80 -15.18 -18.05
N THR A 90 -25.60 -14.17 -18.38
CA THR A 90 -25.61 -12.89 -17.66
C THR A 90 -26.15 -13.03 -16.23
N ALA A 91 -27.17 -13.87 -16.00
CA ALA A 91 -27.67 -14.17 -14.66
C ALA A 91 -26.65 -14.95 -13.83
N THR A 92 -25.96 -15.93 -14.42
CA THR A 92 -24.90 -16.70 -13.77
C THR A 92 -23.70 -15.81 -13.41
N ILE A 93 -23.25 -14.95 -14.32
CA ILE A 93 -22.18 -13.97 -14.06
C ILE A 93 -22.60 -12.98 -12.97
N SER A 94 -23.86 -12.53 -12.97
CA SER A 94 -24.39 -11.64 -11.92
C SER A 94 -24.44 -12.33 -10.56
N CYS A 95 -24.87 -13.59 -10.48
CA CYS A 95 -24.84 -14.39 -9.26
C CYS A 95 -23.42 -14.63 -8.75
N ILE A 96 -22.46 -14.92 -9.64
CA ILE A 96 -21.05 -15.08 -9.28
C ILE A 96 -20.48 -13.74 -8.77
N SER A 97 -20.86 -12.62 -9.38
CA SER A 97 -20.46 -11.27 -8.94
C SER A 97 -21.03 -10.93 -7.55
N VAL A 98 -22.29 -11.29 -7.26
CA VAL A 98 -22.88 -11.16 -5.91
C VAL A 98 -22.11 -12.01 -4.89
N CYS A 99 -21.75 -13.25 -5.25
CA CYS A 99 -20.92 -14.11 -4.40
C CYS A 99 -19.55 -13.49 -4.12
N TYR A 100 -18.91 -12.94 -5.16
CA TYR A 100 -17.57 -12.37 -5.08
C TYR A 100 -17.51 -11.04 -4.32
N VAL A 101 -18.54 -10.21 -4.44
CA VAL A 101 -18.57 -8.86 -3.84
C VAL A 101 -19.25 -8.83 -2.47
N HIS A 102 -20.14 -9.78 -2.16
CA HIS A 102 -20.86 -9.78 -0.88
C HIS A 102 -20.32 -10.79 0.12
N TYR A 103 -20.09 -12.03 -0.30
CA TYR A 103 -19.76 -13.11 0.64
C TYR A 103 -18.25 -13.19 0.91
N ILE A 104 -17.40 -12.94 -0.10
CA ILE A 104 -15.95 -12.92 0.10
C ILE A 104 -15.54 -11.79 1.06
N PRO A 105 -15.99 -10.53 0.91
CA PRO A 105 -15.64 -9.48 1.88
C PRO A 105 -16.17 -9.75 3.29
N GLN A 106 -17.32 -10.40 3.46
CA GLN A 106 -17.81 -10.79 4.80
C GLN A 106 -17.05 -11.95 5.42
N PHE A 107 -16.61 -12.90 4.61
CA PHE A 107 -15.74 -14.01 5.07
C PHE A 107 -14.34 -13.48 5.44
N VAL A 108 -13.81 -12.57 4.61
CA VAL A 108 -12.57 -11.83 4.89
C VAL A 108 -12.74 -10.94 6.12
N LYS A 109 -13.91 -10.29 6.32
CA LYS A 109 -14.21 -9.52 7.54
C LYS A 109 -14.01 -10.37 8.79
N GLY A 110 -14.57 -11.59 8.85
CA GLY A 110 -14.40 -12.46 10.01
C GLY A 110 -12.95 -12.84 10.28
N PHE A 111 -12.17 -13.11 9.23
CA PHE A 111 -10.74 -13.42 9.34
C PHE A 111 -9.91 -12.19 9.72
N VAL A 112 -10.18 -11.04 9.12
CA VAL A 112 -9.49 -9.77 9.40
C VAL A 112 -9.87 -9.26 10.79
N ASP A 113 -11.15 -9.22 11.18
CA ASP A 113 -11.55 -8.84 12.54
C ASP A 113 -10.85 -9.71 13.59
N SER A 114 -10.67 -11.01 13.33
CA SER A 114 -9.90 -11.88 14.25
C SER A 114 -8.41 -11.50 14.38
N LEU A 115 -7.83 -10.89 13.34
CA LEU A 115 -6.43 -10.44 13.29
C LEU A 115 -6.24 -8.96 13.69
N PHE A 116 -7.32 -8.16 13.63
CA PHE A 116 -7.27 -6.69 13.64
C PHE A 116 -8.24 -6.04 14.63
N THR A 117 -8.91 -6.79 15.50
CA THR A 117 -9.69 -6.25 16.63
C THR A 117 -8.78 -6.05 17.85
N GLY A 118 -8.84 -4.88 18.47
CA GLY A 118 -8.08 -4.59 19.69
C GLY A 118 -8.62 -5.32 20.93
N PRO A 119 -7.87 -5.35 22.05
CA PRO A 119 -8.32 -5.92 23.34
C PRO A 119 -9.57 -5.24 23.92
N ASP A 120 -9.88 -4.03 23.43
CA ASP A 120 -11.07 -3.23 23.71
C ASP A 120 -12.29 -3.63 22.87
N GLY A 121 -12.15 -4.62 21.96
CA GLY A 121 -13.23 -5.08 21.10
C GLY A 121 -13.47 -4.20 19.87
N VAL A 122 -12.59 -3.22 19.60
CA VAL A 122 -12.76 -2.26 18.51
C VAL A 122 -11.87 -2.63 17.29
N PRO A 123 -12.43 -2.82 16.09
CA PRO A 123 -11.68 -3.12 14.86
C PRO A 123 -10.68 -2.02 14.42
N SER A 124 -9.57 -2.37 13.74
CA SER A 124 -8.54 -1.42 13.25
C SER A 124 -8.99 -0.54 12.10
N LEU A 125 -9.76 -1.16 11.22
CA LEU A 125 -10.35 -0.55 10.07
C LEU A 125 -11.78 -0.26 10.45
N ASP A 126 -12.29 0.90 10.03
CA ASP A 126 -13.74 1.12 10.00
C ASP A 126 -14.30 0.26 8.88
N TRP A 127 -14.37 -1.04 9.16
CA TRP A 127 -14.95 -2.03 8.27
C TRP A 127 -16.42 -1.72 8.07
N ASP A 128 -17.10 -0.95 8.91
CA ASP A 128 -18.49 -0.60 8.66
C ASP A 128 -18.58 0.48 7.55
N HIS A 129 -17.60 1.37 7.41
CA HIS A 129 -17.46 2.26 6.25
C HIS A 129 -17.15 1.48 4.95
N GLU A 130 -16.11 0.64 4.94
CA GLU A 130 -15.76 -0.21 3.79
C GLU A 130 -16.86 -1.22 3.46
N LEU A 131 -17.49 -1.86 4.47
CA LEU A 131 -18.65 -2.71 4.26
C LEU A 131 -19.85 -1.91 3.80
N ASN A 132 -20.01 -0.62 4.12
CA ASN A 132 -21.09 0.18 3.55
C ASN A 132 -20.87 0.40 2.06
N ASP A 133 -19.64 0.62 1.61
CA ASP A 133 -19.29 0.66 0.19
C ASP A 133 -19.50 -0.71 -0.48
N PHE A 134 -19.02 -1.82 0.12
CA PHE A 134 -19.30 -3.17 -0.38
C PHE A 134 -20.78 -3.56 -0.28
N ARG A 135 -21.53 -3.06 0.69
CA ARG A 135 -22.99 -3.26 0.83
C ARG A 135 -23.72 -2.47 -0.24
N LEU A 136 -23.25 -1.28 -0.60
CA LEU A 136 -23.77 -0.51 -1.71
C LEU A 136 -23.56 -1.27 -3.02
N ILE A 137 -22.33 -1.72 -3.30
CA ILE A 137 -22.00 -2.50 -4.49
C ILE A 137 -22.76 -3.85 -4.48
N ALA A 138 -22.91 -4.49 -3.32
CA ALA A 138 -23.69 -5.72 -3.18
C ALA A 138 -25.20 -5.48 -3.32
N LEU A 139 -25.72 -4.33 -2.88
CA LEU A 139 -27.12 -3.95 -3.09
C LEU A 139 -27.37 -3.71 -4.57
N TYR A 140 -26.50 -2.96 -5.26
CA TYR A 140 -26.52 -2.78 -6.71
C TYR A 140 -26.39 -4.11 -7.46
N SER A 141 -25.52 -5.01 -7.00
CA SER A 141 -25.34 -6.33 -7.61
C SER A 141 -26.56 -7.24 -7.39
N LYS A 142 -27.18 -7.20 -6.20
CA LYS A 142 -28.42 -7.94 -5.89
C LYS A 142 -29.61 -7.40 -6.68
N THR A 143 -29.74 -6.08 -6.84
CA THR A 143 -30.83 -5.48 -7.63
C THR A 143 -30.66 -5.79 -9.12
N CYS A 144 -29.43 -5.73 -9.66
CA CYS A 144 -29.13 -6.21 -11.01
C CYS A 144 -29.41 -7.72 -11.18
N GLY A 145 -29.00 -8.56 -10.23
CA GLY A 145 -29.25 -10.01 -10.25
C GLY A 145 -30.75 -10.35 -10.23
N LEU A 146 -31.53 -9.69 -9.37
CA LEU A 146 -32.99 -9.82 -9.32
C LEU A 146 -33.64 -9.38 -10.65
N PHE A 147 -33.16 -8.31 -11.27
CA PHE A 147 -33.63 -7.86 -12.58
C PHE A 147 -33.40 -8.92 -13.67
N PHE A 148 -32.23 -9.55 -13.70
CA PHE A 148 -31.92 -10.60 -14.68
C PHE A 148 -32.71 -11.89 -14.44
N LEU A 149 -32.90 -12.30 -13.18
CA LEU A 149 -33.74 -13.46 -12.83
C LEU A 149 -35.21 -13.22 -13.19
N PHE A 150 -35.72 -12.02 -12.92
CA PHE A 150 -37.07 -11.63 -13.31
C PHE A 150 -37.21 -11.63 -14.84
N SER A 151 -36.26 -11.05 -15.56
CA SER A 151 -36.23 -11.03 -17.03
C SER A 151 -36.17 -12.45 -17.62
N ALA A 152 -35.38 -13.36 -17.03
CA ALA A 152 -35.28 -14.75 -17.44
C ALA A 152 -36.58 -15.53 -17.19
N PHE A 153 -37.21 -15.35 -16.01
CA PHE A 153 -38.49 -16.00 -15.68
C PHE A 153 -39.61 -15.58 -16.63
N PHE A 154 -39.73 -14.28 -16.91
CA PHE A 154 -40.75 -13.78 -17.84
C PHE A 154 -40.43 -14.13 -19.30
N GLY A 155 -39.14 -14.19 -19.66
CA GLY A 155 -38.70 -14.74 -20.95
C GLY A 155 -39.13 -16.20 -21.14
N LEU A 156 -38.96 -17.04 -20.11
CA LEU A 156 -39.40 -18.44 -20.11
C LEU A 156 -40.93 -18.56 -20.16
N ALA A 157 -41.66 -17.73 -19.42
CA ALA A 157 -43.13 -17.70 -19.46
C ALA A 157 -43.64 -17.30 -20.85
N ALA A 158 -43.05 -16.27 -21.47
CA ALA A 158 -43.38 -15.87 -22.84
C ALA A 158 -43.11 -17.01 -23.83
N LEU A 159 -41.98 -17.71 -23.69
CA LEU A 159 -41.63 -18.88 -24.52
C LEU A 159 -42.64 -20.03 -24.36
N TYR A 160 -43.05 -20.33 -23.13
CA TYR A 160 -44.04 -21.36 -22.83
C TYR A 160 -45.40 -21.04 -23.48
N TYR A 161 -45.87 -19.79 -23.37
CA TYR A 161 -47.12 -19.38 -24.03
C TYR A 161 -47.01 -19.32 -25.54
N PHE A 162 -45.85 -18.96 -26.10
CA PHE A 162 -45.58 -18.99 -27.53
C PHE A 162 -45.59 -20.43 -28.08
N CYS A 163 -45.03 -21.38 -27.33
CA CYS A 163 -45.04 -22.80 -27.68
C CYS A 163 -46.42 -23.47 -27.56
N LYS A 164 -47.32 -22.94 -26.72
CA LYS A 164 -48.67 -23.50 -26.48
C LYS A 164 -49.74 -22.92 -27.41
N ALA A 165 -49.41 -21.93 -28.24
CA ALA A 165 -50.33 -21.42 -29.25
C ALA A 165 -50.42 -22.41 -30.43
N ASP A 166 -51.33 -23.39 -30.33
CA ASP A 166 -51.54 -24.42 -31.34
C ASP A 166 -51.97 -23.83 -32.71
N CYS A 167 -51.17 -24.10 -33.75
CA CYS A 167 -51.57 -23.92 -35.15
C CYS A 167 -52.20 -25.23 -35.64
N VAL A 168 -53.54 -25.30 -35.71
CA VAL A 168 -54.26 -26.50 -36.18
C VAL A 168 -54.36 -26.50 -37.72
N SER A 169 -54.05 -27.64 -38.36
CA SER A 169 -54.22 -27.91 -39.81
C SER A 169 -55.19 -29.07 -40.07
N SER A 170 -55.97 -29.04 -41.16
CA SER A 170 -56.77 -30.18 -41.66
C SER A 170 -57.13 -30.00 -43.17
N PRO A 171 -57.52 -31.05 -43.95
CA PRO A 171 -56.64 -31.81 -44.86
C PRO A 171 -57.13 -31.85 -46.34
N THR A 172 -56.30 -32.31 -47.29
CA THR A 172 -56.62 -32.42 -48.74
C THR A 172 -56.41 -33.83 -49.30
N PHE A 173 -57.27 -34.30 -50.24
CA PHE A 173 -57.07 -35.13 -51.46
C PHE A 173 -58.41 -35.83 -51.87
N ALA A 174 -58.87 -36.06 -53.12
CA ALA A 174 -58.29 -36.01 -54.49
C ALA A 174 -59.37 -35.87 -55.63
N SER A 175 -58.93 -35.32 -56.78
CA SER A 175 -59.38 -35.23 -58.21
C SER A 175 -60.57 -36.05 -58.80
N PRO A 176 -61.08 -35.80 -60.06
CA PRO A 176 -60.64 -34.81 -61.08
C PRO A 176 -61.75 -33.99 -61.80
N ALA A 177 -61.29 -32.94 -62.48
CA ALA A 177 -62.00 -32.05 -63.42
C ALA A 177 -62.89 -30.95 -62.81
N THR A 178 -62.73 -29.74 -63.38
CA THR A 178 -63.43 -28.46 -63.13
C THR A 178 -63.12 -27.65 -61.85
N THR A 179 -62.61 -26.44 -62.09
CA THR A 179 -62.81 -25.15 -61.36
C THR A 179 -62.58 -25.08 -59.85
N SER A 180 -61.44 -24.46 -59.47
CA SER A 180 -61.28 -23.33 -58.53
C SER A 180 -59.96 -23.44 -57.74
N ALA A 181 -59.20 -22.34 -57.68
CA ALA A 181 -57.96 -22.25 -56.92
C ALA A 181 -58.28 -22.16 -55.42
N VAL A 182 -57.90 -23.18 -54.64
CA VAL A 182 -57.98 -23.13 -53.18
C VAL A 182 -56.61 -22.74 -52.62
N ARG A 183 -56.49 -21.48 -52.17
CA ARG A 183 -55.40 -21.00 -51.29
C ARG A 183 -55.77 -21.37 -49.85
N ASN A 184 -54.98 -22.22 -49.20
CA ASN A 184 -55.10 -22.43 -47.76
C ASN A 184 -54.46 -21.23 -47.02
N HIS A 185 -55.26 -20.39 -46.37
CA HIS A 185 -54.79 -19.35 -45.45
C HIS A 185 -54.73 -19.91 -44.02
N PHE A 186 -53.53 -19.92 -43.42
CA PHE A 186 -53.37 -20.11 -41.98
C PHE A 186 -53.59 -18.75 -41.26
N PHE A 187 -54.60 -18.66 -40.40
CA PHE A 187 -54.85 -17.48 -39.55
C PHE A 187 -54.50 -17.80 -38.09
N CYS A 188 -53.46 -17.17 -37.53
CA CYS A 188 -53.21 -17.16 -36.09
C CYS A 188 -53.95 -15.97 -35.44
N LYS A 189 -54.65 -16.17 -34.31
CA LYS A 189 -55.29 -15.10 -33.52
C LYS A 189 -54.22 -14.22 -32.83
N ALA A 190 -53.74 -13.18 -33.51
CA ALA A 190 -52.69 -12.27 -33.02
C ALA A 190 -53.11 -11.26 -31.92
N GLY A 191 -54.41 -11.16 -31.59
CA GLY A 191 -54.94 -10.09 -30.72
C GLY A 191 -54.55 -10.16 -29.24
N ASN A 192 -54.36 -11.37 -28.67
CA ASN A 192 -53.98 -11.51 -27.27
C ASN A 192 -52.48 -11.35 -27.04
N LEU A 193 -51.65 -11.79 -28.00
CA LEU A 193 -50.19 -11.72 -27.89
C LEU A 193 -49.69 -10.27 -27.84
N LEU A 194 -50.26 -9.38 -28.66
CA LEU A 194 -49.84 -7.98 -28.71
C LEU A 194 -50.18 -7.21 -27.41
N LYS A 195 -51.37 -7.46 -26.83
CA LYS A 195 -51.77 -6.88 -25.54
C LYS A 195 -50.90 -7.37 -24.39
N THR A 196 -50.56 -8.65 -24.40
CA THR A 196 -49.64 -9.24 -23.42
C THR A 196 -48.25 -8.63 -23.53
N ILE A 197 -47.70 -8.48 -24.75
CA ILE A 197 -46.41 -7.81 -24.97
C ILE A 197 -46.43 -6.35 -24.49
N GLN A 198 -47.49 -5.58 -24.77
CA GLN A 198 -47.62 -4.18 -24.33
C GLN A 198 -47.72 -4.02 -22.80
N LEU A 199 -48.45 -4.90 -22.12
CA LEU A 199 -48.50 -4.95 -20.66
C LEU A 199 -47.11 -5.28 -20.07
N PHE A 200 -46.36 -6.18 -20.72
CA PHE A 200 -45.02 -6.55 -20.29
C PHE A 200 -43.98 -5.45 -20.48
N THR A 201 -43.99 -4.73 -21.61
CA THR A 201 -43.11 -3.56 -21.78
C THR A 201 -43.44 -2.43 -20.80
N GLY A 202 -44.72 -2.22 -20.48
CA GLY A 202 -45.14 -1.25 -19.46
C GLY A 202 -44.58 -1.56 -18.07
N LEU A 203 -44.64 -2.82 -17.64
CA LEU A 203 -44.11 -3.28 -16.34
C LEU A 203 -42.58 -3.15 -16.26
N ILE A 204 -41.86 -3.44 -17.35
CA ILE A 204 -40.40 -3.28 -17.41
C ILE A 204 -40.00 -1.81 -17.26
N LEU A 205 -40.70 -0.89 -17.94
CA LEU A 205 -40.41 0.54 -17.85
C LEU A 205 -40.68 1.11 -16.45
N VAL A 206 -41.73 0.65 -15.77
CA VAL A 206 -42.01 1.05 -14.38
C VAL A 206 -40.94 0.54 -13.42
N ALA A 207 -40.46 -0.70 -13.59
CA ALA A 207 -39.38 -1.26 -12.80
C ALA A 207 -38.05 -0.50 -13.01
N MET A 208 -37.73 -0.14 -14.26
CA MET A 208 -36.55 0.69 -14.57
C MET A 208 -36.64 2.09 -13.94
N GLY A 209 -37.81 2.72 -13.98
CA GLY A 209 -38.03 4.03 -13.36
C GLY A 209 -37.86 4.00 -11.84
N ALA A 210 -38.35 2.97 -11.15
CA ALA A 210 -38.18 2.82 -9.71
C ALA A 210 -36.70 2.62 -9.32
N MET A 211 -35.93 1.88 -10.11
CA MET A 211 -34.50 1.64 -9.86
C MET A 211 -33.63 2.89 -10.04
N LEU A 212 -33.96 3.74 -11.03
CA LEU A 212 -33.25 5.00 -11.24
C LEU A 212 -33.46 5.95 -10.05
N SER A 213 -34.68 6.03 -9.53
CA SER A 213 -35.03 6.85 -8.38
C SER A 213 -34.27 6.43 -7.11
N ILE A 214 -34.16 5.13 -6.84
CA ILE A 214 -33.42 4.61 -5.68
C ILE A 214 -31.92 4.91 -5.80
N SER A 215 -31.37 4.84 -7.02
CA SER A 215 -29.96 5.15 -7.29
C SER A 215 -29.65 6.64 -7.12
N LEU A 216 -30.58 7.51 -7.52
CA LEU A 216 -30.42 8.96 -7.34
C LEU A 216 -30.53 9.37 -5.87
N ILE A 217 -31.44 8.77 -5.11
CA ILE A 217 -31.60 9.06 -3.66
C ILE A 217 -30.37 8.63 -2.87
N SER A 218 -29.80 7.45 -3.18
CA SER A 218 -28.59 6.95 -2.53
C SER A 218 -27.34 7.77 -2.84
N ALA A 219 -27.18 8.23 -4.08
CA ALA A 219 -26.13 9.18 -4.45
C ALA A 219 -26.29 10.54 -3.74
N TRP A 220 -27.53 11.01 -3.59
CA TRP A 220 -27.83 12.28 -2.90
C TRP A 220 -27.53 12.21 -1.39
N THR A 221 -27.84 11.09 -0.72
CA THR A 221 -27.50 10.90 0.70
C THR A 221 -26.00 10.83 0.95
N TYR A 222 -25.23 10.24 0.02
CA TYR A 222 -23.77 10.13 0.13
C TYR A 222 -23.08 11.51 0.06
N LEU A 223 -23.57 12.39 -0.81
CA LEU A 223 -23.06 13.77 -0.97
C LEU A 223 -23.36 14.67 0.25
N LEU A 224 -24.39 14.36 1.03
CA LEU A 224 -24.75 15.13 2.23
C LEU A 224 -23.92 14.74 3.46
N ASP A 225 -23.45 13.49 3.56
CA ASP A 225 -22.63 12.98 4.68
C ASP A 225 -21.12 13.26 4.51
N HIS A 226 -20.67 13.68 3.32
CA HIS A 226 -19.28 14.01 3.02
C HIS A 226 -19.16 15.47 2.57
N PRO A 227 -19.16 16.44 3.49
CA PRO A 227 -18.88 17.82 3.13
C PRO A 227 -17.52 17.92 2.44
N LEU A 228 -17.43 18.82 1.45
CA LEU A 228 -16.19 19.16 0.76
C LEU A 228 -15.06 19.43 1.78
N PRO A 229 -13.79 19.11 1.44
CA PRO A 229 -12.66 19.38 2.31
C PRO A 229 -12.70 20.85 2.75
N PRO A 230 -12.41 21.14 4.03
CA PRO A 230 -12.50 22.48 4.56
C PRO A 230 -11.60 23.45 3.78
N ASP A 231 -12.11 24.67 3.65
CA ASP A 231 -11.52 25.83 3.00
C ASP A 231 -10.03 26.03 3.33
N ASN A 232 -9.25 26.42 2.32
CA ASN A 232 -7.78 26.52 2.27
C ASN A 232 -7.19 27.64 3.16
N THR A 233 -7.76 27.89 4.33
CA THR A 233 -7.15 28.76 5.33
C THR A 233 -6.16 27.95 6.16
N ILE A 234 -4.89 28.08 5.82
CA ILE A 234 -3.76 27.52 6.57
C ILE A 234 -3.83 28.11 7.97
N GLY A 235 -4.21 27.28 8.94
CA GLY A 235 -4.33 27.69 10.32
C GLY A 235 -2.97 28.14 10.88
N PRO A 236 -2.96 28.84 12.03
CA PRO A 236 -1.73 29.32 12.67
C PRO A 236 -0.73 28.21 13.07
N ALA A 237 -1.14 26.94 12.95
CA ALA A 237 -0.35 25.76 13.24
C ALA A 237 0.53 25.28 12.06
N CYS A 238 0.48 25.96 10.93
CA CYS A 238 1.08 25.51 9.67
C CYS A 238 2.12 26.54 9.20
N ASP A 239 3.23 26.10 8.60
CA ASP A 239 4.30 27.02 8.19
C ASP A 239 3.87 27.80 6.93
N PRO A 240 3.73 29.14 7.00
CA PRO A 240 3.26 29.92 5.87
C PRO A 240 4.30 30.06 4.73
N VAL A 241 5.55 29.61 4.94
CA VAL A 241 6.58 29.60 3.89
C VAL A 241 6.21 28.60 2.78
N ASP A 242 5.67 27.44 3.13
CA ASP A 242 5.08 26.47 2.20
C ASP A 242 3.61 26.21 2.57
N PRO A 243 2.67 26.95 1.95
CA PRO A 243 1.26 26.88 2.28
C PRO A 243 0.56 25.57 1.87
N THR A 244 1.25 24.65 1.20
CA THR A 244 0.63 23.55 0.45
C THR A 244 0.03 22.47 1.35
N GLU A 245 0.77 22.10 2.39
CA GLU A 245 0.39 21.14 3.42
C GLU A 245 0.96 21.60 4.75
N CYS A 246 0.22 21.42 5.85
CA CYS A 246 0.57 22.07 7.11
C CYS A 246 1.91 21.67 7.73
N LEU A 247 2.47 20.52 7.36
CA LEU A 247 3.80 20.08 7.81
C LEU A 247 4.92 20.46 6.84
N LEU A 248 4.59 21.01 5.67
CA LEU A 248 5.59 21.51 4.73
C LEU A 248 5.98 22.96 5.10
N PRO A 249 7.23 23.36 4.82
CA PRO A 249 8.32 22.49 4.40
C PRO A 249 8.75 21.60 5.59
N PHE A 250 9.21 20.38 5.30
CA PHE A 250 9.64 19.43 6.32
C PHE A 250 11.08 18.97 6.08
N PRO A 251 11.97 18.96 7.08
CA PRO A 251 11.79 19.56 8.41
C PRO A 251 11.79 21.10 8.36
N SER A 252 11.24 21.76 9.40
CA SER A 252 11.27 23.22 9.55
C SER A 252 11.38 23.62 11.03
N SER A 253 12.21 24.62 11.32
CA SER A 253 12.33 25.26 12.63
C SER A 253 11.01 25.88 13.11
N PHE A 254 10.05 26.15 12.21
CA PHE A 254 8.69 26.55 12.57
C PHE A 254 8.01 25.55 13.52
N PHE A 255 8.31 24.26 13.38
CA PHE A 255 7.77 23.21 14.24
C PHE A 255 8.68 22.92 15.44
N THR A 256 9.36 23.94 15.99
CA THR A 256 10.22 23.82 17.16
C THR A 256 10.00 24.96 18.15
N VAL A 257 10.41 24.75 19.39
CA VAL A 257 10.43 25.78 20.45
C VAL A 257 11.74 25.71 21.20
N GLU A 258 12.17 26.83 21.77
CA GLU A 258 13.33 26.83 22.67
C GLU A 258 13.08 25.95 23.89
N ASP A 259 14.06 25.08 24.19
CA ASP A 259 14.07 24.26 25.40
C ASP A 259 15.51 24.04 25.88
N LYS A 260 15.93 24.83 26.86
CA LYS A 260 17.26 24.78 27.46
C LYS A 260 17.55 23.48 28.22
N SER A 261 16.55 22.62 28.45
CA SER A 261 16.77 21.30 29.05
C SER A 261 17.25 20.25 28.04
N THR A 262 17.16 20.54 26.74
CA THR A 262 17.65 19.66 25.66
C THR A 262 19.10 19.96 25.30
N ILE A 263 19.76 19.01 24.63
CA ILE A 263 21.17 19.16 24.22
C ILE A 263 21.32 20.24 23.14
N THR A 264 20.36 20.31 22.22
CA THR A 264 20.40 21.23 21.08
C THR A 264 19.86 22.62 21.41
N GLY A 265 19.24 22.79 22.59
CA GLY A 265 18.57 24.01 23.02
C GLY A 265 17.16 24.19 22.46
N ILE A 266 16.65 23.22 21.68
CA ILE A 266 15.31 23.24 21.09
C ILE A 266 14.57 21.92 21.30
N ARG A 267 13.25 21.96 21.19
CA ARG A 267 12.37 20.79 21.18
C ARG A 267 11.43 20.88 19.99
N VAL A 268 11.21 19.75 19.32
CA VAL A 268 10.16 19.64 18.30
C VAL A 268 8.79 19.90 18.94
N ASN A 269 7.95 20.68 18.27
CA ASN A 269 6.66 21.14 18.79
C ASN A 269 5.60 21.19 17.68
N ILE A 270 5.31 20.04 17.09
CA ILE A 270 4.25 19.89 16.09
C ILE A 270 2.90 19.96 16.81
N GLN A 271 2.07 20.94 16.43
CA GLN A 271 0.73 21.11 17.01
C GLN A 271 -0.23 20.05 16.46
N ILE A 272 -1.24 19.68 17.25
CA ILE A 272 -2.24 18.70 16.82
C ILE A 272 -3.01 19.14 15.56
N ASP A 273 -3.17 20.45 15.37
CA ASP A 273 -3.84 21.00 14.19
C ASP A 273 -2.99 20.92 12.93
N SER A 274 -1.65 20.96 13.05
CA SER A 274 -0.73 20.70 11.92
C SER A 274 -0.88 19.29 11.36
N LEU A 275 -1.44 18.36 12.14
CA LEU A 275 -1.62 16.94 11.77
C LEU A 275 -2.94 16.66 11.06
N ALA A 276 -3.75 17.68 10.77
CA ALA A 276 -5.11 17.49 10.27
C ALA A 276 -5.19 16.59 9.02
N SER A 277 -4.30 16.78 8.04
CA SER A 277 -4.27 16.00 6.81
C SER A 277 -3.85 14.54 7.06
N MET A 278 -2.96 14.29 8.04
CA MET A 278 -2.55 12.92 8.41
C MET A 278 -3.72 12.05 8.91
N TYR A 279 -4.74 12.66 9.51
CA TYR A 279 -5.91 11.94 10.00
C TYR A 279 -7.02 11.80 8.94
N ARG A 280 -6.87 12.39 7.75
CA ARG A 280 -7.88 12.36 6.66
C ARG A 280 -9.29 12.70 7.15
N GLY A 281 -9.41 13.74 7.98
CA GLY A 281 -10.70 14.16 8.55
C GLY A 281 -11.24 13.29 9.70
N ARG A 282 -10.54 12.23 10.12
CA ARG A 282 -10.95 11.40 11.26
C ARG A 282 -10.71 12.11 12.59
N ASN A 283 -11.72 12.08 13.45
CA ASN A 283 -11.68 12.58 14.81
C ASN A 283 -11.94 11.43 15.81
N PRO A 284 -11.39 11.50 17.04
CA PRO A 284 -10.50 12.56 17.55
C PRO A 284 -9.07 12.41 17.02
N LYS A 285 -8.47 13.51 16.55
CA LYS A 285 -7.03 13.61 16.30
C LYS A 285 -6.27 13.31 17.60
N GLN A 286 -5.08 12.73 17.49
CA GLN A 286 -4.22 12.47 18.64
C GLN A 286 -2.89 13.20 18.47
N PRO A 287 -2.33 13.79 19.54
CA PRO A 287 -1.02 14.42 19.48
C PRO A 287 0.08 13.38 19.18
N ILE A 288 1.07 13.77 18.38
CA ILE A 288 2.24 12.95 18.09
C ILE A 288 3.34 13.24 19.13
N HIS A 289 3.13 12.74 20.34
CA HIS A 289 4.06 12.98 21.46
C HIS A 289 5.49 12.50 21.20
N TYR A 290 5.68 11.44 20.41
CA TYR A 290 7.00 10.87 20.19
C TYR A 290 7.92 11.78 19.39
N LEU A 291 7.40 12.55 18.42
CA LEU A 291 8.18 13.57 17.71
C LEU A 291 8.46 14.76 18.63
N ASN A 292 7.46 15.20 19.41
CA ASN A 292 7.62 16.36 20.30
C ASN A 292 8.55 16.11 21.51
N LYS A 293 9.04 14.88 21.69
CA LYS A 293 10.09 14.56 22.66
C LYS A 293 11.50 14.82 22.12
N LEU A 294 11.66 14.89 20.80
CA LEU A 294 12.96 15.00 20.13
C LEU A 294 13.51 16.43 20.22
N ASP A 295 14.83 16.53 20.29
CA ASP A 295 15.56 17.79 20.33
C ASP A 295 16.03 18.26 18.94
N GLY A 296 15.37 17.82 17.88
CA GLY A 296 15.65 18.23 16.51
C GLY A 296 15.14 17.20 15.51
N PHE A 297 15.46 17.42 14.23
CA PHE A 297 15.04 16.55 13.13
C PHE A 297 16.10 15.54 12.72
N SER A 298 15.69 14.46 12.05
CA SER A 298 16.57 13.35 11.64
C SER A 298 17.79 13.84 10.84
N THR A 299 18.96 13.24 11.12
CA THR A 299 20.17 13.51 10.31
C THR A 299 20.15 12.87 8.92
N SER A 300 19.16 12.02 8.63
CA SER A 300 19.06 11.30 7.34
C SER A 300 17.65 11.32 6.76
N GLY A 301 16.75 12.14 7.31
CA GLY A 301 15.39 12.28 6.77
C GLY A 301 15.41 13.03 5.44
N PRO A 302 14.44 12.77 4.54
CA PRO A 302 14.27 13.59 3.36
C PRO A 302 13.85 15.01 3.75
N ILE A 303 14.25 15.97 2.95
CA ILE A 303 13.81 17.37 3.04
C ILE A 303 12.75 17.56 1.94
N LEU A 304 11.58 18.03 2.32
CA LEU A 304 10.37 18.05 1.51
C LEU A 304 9.80 19.46 1.47
N PHE A 305 9.46 19.93 0.28
CA PHE A 305 8.74 21.18 0.08
C PHE A 305 8.07 21.18 -1.29
N TYR A 306 7.12 22.07 -1.49
CA TYR A 306 6.40 22.25 -2.73
C TYR A 306 6.50 23.69 -3.22
N VAL A 307 6.60 23.85 -4.55
CA VAL A 307 6.53 25.15 -5.21
C VAL A 307 5.58 25.03 -6.39
N GLU A 308 4.51 25.81 -6.37
CA GLU A 308 3.50 25.81 -7.42
C GLU A 308 4.12 26.16 -8.78
N GLY A 309 3.84 25.36 -9.81
CA GLY A 309 4.37 25.57 -11.16
C GLY A 309 5.78 25.00 -11.40
N PHE A 310 6.42 24.40 -10.39
CA PHE A 310 7.78 23.84 -10.53
C PHE A 310 7.84 22.67 -11.50
N LYS A 311 6.91 21.71 -11.36
CA LYS A 311 6.84 20.49 -12.18
C LYS A 311 6.60 20.80 -13.65
N GLU A 312 5.79 21.82 -13.92
CA GLU A 312 5.44 22.24 -15.27
C GLU A 312 6.60 22.98 -15.94
N GLY A 313 7.44 23.66 -15.17
CA GLY A 313 8.67 24.25 -15.68
C GLY A 313 9.66 23.19 -16.15
N ALA A 314 10.45 23.51 -17.17
CA ALA A 314 11.57 22.68 -17.61
C ALA A 314 12.77 22.77 -16.62
N ASN A 315 12.50 22.69 -15.32
CA ASN A 315 13.48 22.74 -14.25
C ASN A 315 14.20 21.39 -14.16
N ILE A 316 15.53 21.42 -14.08
CA ILE A 316 16.35 20.21 -13.95
C ILE A 316 16.93 20.19 -12.54
N LEU A 317 16.51 19.20 -11.75
CA LEU A 317 17.08 18.91 -10.45
C LEU A 317 18.33 18.04 -10.59
N VAL A 318 19.31 18.21 -9.70
CA VAL A 318 20.51 17.36 -9.66
C VAL A 318 20.13 15.98 -9.12
N GLY A 319 20.25 14.96 -9.96
CA GLY A 319 19.95 13.56 -9.63
C GLY A 319 21.09 12.84 -8.88
N PRO A 320 20.82 11.60 -8.40
CA PRO A 320 21.80 10.80 -7.64
C PRO A 320 23.07 10.43 -8.44
N GLU A 321 23.04 10.51 -9.77
CA GLU A 321 24.17 10.26 -10.67
C GLU A 321 25.15 11.45 -10.81
N ASP A 322 24.75 12.66 -10.39
CA ASP A 322 25.56 13.89 -10.54
C ASP A 322 25.61 14.72 -9.25
N ILE A 323 25.63 14.06 -8.09
CA ILE A 323 25.60 14.68 -6.75
C ILE A 323 26.66 15.80 -6.61
N GLN A 324 27.84 15.67 -7.21
CA GLN A 324 28.87 16.72 -7.18
C GLN A 324 28.40 18.08 -7.72
N SER A 325 27.44 18.10 -8.64
CA SER A 325 26.90 19.34 -9.22
C SER A 325 25.96 20.08 -8.24
N SER A 326 25.48 19.42 -7.18
CA SER A 326 24.53 19.99 -6.21
C SER A 326 25.11 21.16 -5.40
N VAL A 327 26.44 21.32 -5.42
CA VAL A 327 27.18 22.39 -4.73
C VAL A 327 27.80 23.39 -5.70
N THR A 328 27.21 23.52 -6.90
CA THR A 328 27.67 24.42 -7.98
C THR A 328 26.51 25.24 -8.54
N GLU A 329 26.79 26.18 -9.44
CA GLU A 329 25.80 27.01 -10.14
C GLU A 329 24.75 26.22 -10.95
N LYS A 330 25.00 24.94 -11.22
CA LYS A 330 24.05 24.06 -11.91
C LYS A 330 22.86 23.65 -11.04
N SER A 331 22.98 23.74 -9.73
CA SER A 331 21.94 23.28 -8.81
C SER A 331 20.89 24.37 -8.55
N LEU A 332 19.62 24.01 -8.69
CA LEU A 332 18.50 24.85 -8.24
C LEU A 332 18.26 24.73 -6.74
N THR A 333 18.68 23.61 -6.14
CA THR A 333 18.54 23.34 -4.71
C THR A 333 19.88 23.52 -4.02
N LEU A 334 19.91 24.28 -2.92
CA LEU A 334 21.10 24.49 -2.11
C LEU A 334 20.80 24.11 -0.66
N LEU A 335 21.62 23.23 -0.10
CA LEU A 335 21.58 22.85 1.31
C LEU A 335 22.85 23.37 1.97
N ILE A 336 22.70 24.24 2.97
CA ILE A 336 23.80 24.93 3.65
C ILE A 336 23.89 24.42 5.08
N ASP A 337 25.08 24.03 5.50
CA ASP A 337 25.45 23.86 6.91
C ASP A 337 25.85 25.24 7.46
N LEU A 338 25.03 25.80 8.37
CA LEU A 338 25.22 27.16 8.89
C LEU A 338 26.32 27.26 9.96
N ASP A 339 26.68 26.13 10.59
CA ASP A 339 27.74 26.10 11.60
C ASP A 339 29.12 26.13 10.93
N SER A 340 29.30 25.32 9.88
CA SER A 340 30.55 25.23 9.11
C SER A 340 30.63 26.20 7.94
N ARG A 341 29.51 26.84 7.58
CA ARG A 341 29.35 27.66 6.37
C ARG A 341 29.83 26.92 5.13
N SER A 342 29.18 25.80 4.82
CA SER A 342 29.52 25.00 3.65
C SER A 342 28.28 24.42 2.97
N LEU A 343 28.38 24.22 1.65
CA LEU A 343 27.35 23.52 0.90
C LEU A 343 27.42 22.01 1.15
N VAL A 344 26.26 21.40 1.33
CA VAL A 344 26.10 19.97 1.53
C VAL A 344 25.73 19.30 0.22
N HIS A 345 26.49 18.28 -0.14
CA HIS A 345 26.20 17.42 -1.29
C HIS A 345 24.86 16.71 -1.08
N HIS A 346 24.00 16.76 -2.10
CA HIS A 346 22.66 16.19 -2.07
C HIS A 346 22.21 15.85 -3.49
N PHE A 347 21.11 15.12 -3.61
CA PHE A 347 20.35 15.04 -4.85
C PHE A 347 18.90 15.42 -4.57
N ALA A 348 18.18 15.80 -5.62
CA ALA A 348 16.79 16.21 -5.54
C ALA A 348 15.96 15.54 -6.64
N GLU A 349 14.72 15.22 -6.32
CA GLU A 349 13.76 14.61 -7.23
C GLU A 349 12.36 15.18 -7.00
N ILE A 350 11.47 14.93 -7.96
CA ILE A 350 10.05 15.28 -7.85
C ILE A 350 9.30 14.03 -7.41
N ASP A 351 8.38 14.16 -6.45
CA ASP A 351 7.50 13.07 -6.05
C ASP A 351 6.49 12.77 -7.16
N HIS A 352 6.78 11.76 -7.97
CA HIS A 352 5.90 11.33 -9.06
C HIS A 352 4.67 10.55 -8.59
N LEU A 353 4.57 10.20 -7.30
CA LEU A 353 3.40 9.47 -6.76
C LEU A 353 2.22 10.39 -6.50
N ASP A 354 2.45 11.65 -6.11
CA ASP A 354 1.40 12.68 -6.04
C ASP A 354 1.37 13.48 -7.35
N GLU A 355 0.52 13.06 -8.30
CA GLU A 355 0.41 13.77 -9.56
C GLU A 355 -0.09 15.21 -9.41
N SER A 356 -0.87 15.49 -8.36
CA SER A 356 -1.57 16.76 -8.14
C SER A 356 -0.70 17.82 -7.49
N ARG A 357 0.13 17.42 -6.51
CA ARG A 357 1.02 18.30 -5.75
C ARG A 357 2.36 17.61 -5.50
N PRO A 358 3.13 17.34 -6.57
CA PRO A 358 4.35 16.58 -6.45
C PRO A 358 5.40 17.41 -5.70
N SER A 359 5.70 17.00 -4.47
CA SER A 359 6.71 17.68 -3.65
C SER A 359 8.12 17.48 -4.24
N ILE A 360 8.99 18.45 -4.03
CA ILE A 360 10.42 18.30 -4.25
C ILE A 360 10.99 17.57 -3.04
N ILE A 361 11.71 16.48 -3.31
CA ILE A 361 12.37 15.65 -2.31
C ILE A 361 13.88 15.88 -2.45
N VAL A 362 14.50 16.45 -1.41
CA VAL A 362 15.95 16.63 -1.34
C VAL A 362 16.52 15.60 -0.36
N GLN A 363 17.49 14.81 -0.82
CA GLN A 363 18.16 13.77 -0.06
C GLN A 363 19.65 14.11 0.13
N PRO A 364 20.11 14.36 1.37
CA PRO A 364 21.53 14.52 1.66
C PRO A 364 22.33 13.29 1.23
N SER A 365 23.49 13.48 0.58
CA SER A 365 24.32 12.36 0.10
C SER A 365 25.11 11.65 1.21
N ARG A 366 25.06 12.22 2.42
CA ARG A 366 25.63 11.68 3.66
C ARG A 366 24.71 12.08 4.81
N SER A 367 24.78 11.33 5.90
CA SER A 367 24.09 11.76 7.13
C SER A 367 24.61 13.13 7.57
N LEU A 368 23.68 14.04 7.83
CA LEU A 368 23.97 15.37 8.36
C LEU A 368 24.63 15.25 9.74
N HIS A 369 25.39 16.27 10.13
CA HIS A 369 25.93 16.37 11.48
C HIS A 369 24.79 16.49 12.50
N HIS A 370 24.93 15.83 13.65
CA HIS A 370 23.99 15.95 14.77
C HIS A 370 24.16 17.32 15.44
N ASN A 371 23.07 17.87 15.99
CA ASN A 371 23.06 19.18 16.66
C ASN A 371 23.65 20.30 15.79
N THR A 372 23.24 20.34 14.52
CA THR A 372 23.74 21.30 13.52
C THR A 372 22.56 22.00 12.86
N HIS A 373 22.74 23.28 12.56
CA HIS A 373 21.72 24.11 11.93
C HIS A 373 21.93 24.15 10.41
N TYR A 374 20.88 23.85 9.65
CA TYR A 374 20.91 23.84 8.18
C TYR A 374 19.86 24.78 7.61
N ALA A 375 20.13 25.28 6.39
CA ALA A 375 19.18 26.01 5.57
C ALA A 375 19.01 25.34 4.20
N MET A 376 17.77 25.28 3.71
CA MET A 376 17.39 24.75 2.41
C MET A 376 16.85 25.88 1.53
N LEU A 377 17.37 26.01 0.31
CA LEU A 377 16.96 27.03 -0.66
C LEU A 377 16.59 26.42 -2.01
N LEU A 378 15.53 26.94 -2.63
CA LEU A 378 15.27 26.78 -4.07
C LEU A 378 15.50 28.13 -4.76
N VAL A 379 16.36 28.13 -5.77
CA VAL A 379 16.73 29.32 -6.56
C VAL A 379 16.51 29.09 -8.04
N ASN A 380 16.31 30.19 -8.79
CA ASN A 380 16.24 30.19 -10.25
C ASN A 380 15.21 29.23 -10.88
N ALA A 381 14.17 28.82 -10.14
CA ALA A 381 13.14 27.96 -10.68
C ALA A 381 12.17 28.74 -11.58
N HIS A 382 11.75 28.12 -12.69
CA HIS A 382 10.96 28.76 -13.75
C HIS A 382 9.65 28.04 -14.03
N ASN A 383 8.69 28.75 -14.62
CA ASN A 383 7.47 28.17 -15.18
C ASN A 383 7.67 27.71 -16.65
N VAL A 384 6.60 27.20 -17.27
CA VAL A 384 6.58 26.79 -18.69
C VAL A 384 6.96 27.90 -19.70
N LYS A 385 6.87 29.17 -19.30
CA LYS A 385 7.21 30.33 -20.14
C LYS A 385 8.64 30.81 -19.93
N GLY A 386 9.40 30.19 -19.02
CA GLY A 386 10.74 30.64 -18.63
C GLY A 386 10.74 31.83 -17.67
N GLU A 387 9.60 32.22 -17.11
CA GLU A 387 9.52 33.26 -16.08
C GLU A 387 9.84 32.65 -14.72
N TYR A 388 10.54 33.38 -13.84
CA TYR A 388 10.81 32.90 -12.48
C TYR A 388 9.50 32.64 -11.72
N LEU A 389 9.45 31.51 -11.03
CA LEU A 389 8.40 31.23 -10.07
C LEU A 389 8.50 32.20 -8.90
N SER A 390 7.35 32.55 -8.34
CA SER A 390 7.28 33.42 -7.16
C SER A 390 7.34 32.57 -5.89
N ALA A 391 8.08 33.04 -4.89
CA ALA A 391 7.94 32.55 -3.53
C ALA A 391 6.53 32.79 -2.97
N SER A 392 6.15 32.07 -1.92
CA SER A 392 4.93 32.37 -1.17
C SER A 392 4.91 33.83 -0.71
N GLN A 393 3.72 34.42 -0.60
CA GLN A 393 3.58 35.81 -0.17
C GLN A 393 4.26 36.06 1.19
N HIS A 394 4.19 35.07 2.09
CA HIS A 394 4.82 35.14 3.40
C HIS A 394 6.34 35.14 3.30
N LEU A 395 6.93 34.26 2.50
CA LEU A 395 8.38 34.25 2.29
C LEU A 395 8.86 35.55 1.64
N GLN A 396 8.14 36.10 0.67
CA GLN A 396 8.45 37.41 0.10
C GLN A 396 8.50 38.51 1.17
N TYR A 397 7.59 38.47 2.15
CA TYR A 397 7.61 39.42 3.26
C TYR A 397 8.75 39.17 4.25
N LEU A 398 9.14 37.91 4.51
CA LEU A 398 10.31 37.59 5.33
C LEU A 398 11.61 38.08 4.69
N LEU A 399 11.70 38.03 3.35
CA LEU A 399 12.86 38.51 2.60
C LEU A 399 12.90 40.04 2.43
N ASP A 400 11.77 40.74 2.59
CA ASP A 400 11.70 42.20 2.55
C ASP A 400 11.95 42.81 3.94
N ALA A 401 13.10 43.47 4.11
CA ALA A 401 13.50 44.08 5.39
C ALA A 401 12.51 45.14 5.92
N LYS A 402 11.74 45.81 5.06
CA LYS A 402 10.73 46.79 5.49
C LYS A 402 9.48 46.11 6.00
N LYS A 403 9.02 45.06 5.30
CA LYS A 403 7.76 44.37 5.61
C LYS A 403 7.90 43.33 6.71
N SER A 404 9.07 42.69 6.84
CA SER A 404 9.31 41.64 7.85
C SER A 404 9.14 42.13 9.28
N ARG A 405 9.37 43.43 9.55
CA ARG A 405 9.16 44.02 10.89
C ARG A 405 7.69 44.07 11.29
N ASP A 406 6.80 44.01 10.30
CA ASP A 406 5.35 44.10 10.49
C ASP A 406 4.68 42.70 10.62
N ILE A 407 5.42 41.62 10.38
CA ILE A 407 4.92 40.23 10.51
C ILE A 407 5.22 39.72 11.92
N PHE A 408 4.30 39.92 12.85
CA PHE A 408 4.38 39.31 14.18
C PHE A 408 3.64 37.95 14.18
N PRO A 409 4.18 36.89 14.82
CA PRO A 409 5.43 36.83 15.60
C PRO A 409 6.69 36.49 14.79
N ASP A 410 6.60 36.36 13.48
CA ASP A 410 7.63 35.75 12.61
C ASP A 410 8.78 36.69 12.19
N SER A 411 8.83 37.89 12.76
CA SER A 411 9.82 38.91 12.42
C SER A 411 11.25 38.45 12.70
N SER A 412 11.48 37.68 13.76
CA SER A 412 12.78 37.10 14.10
C SER A 412 13.28 36.12 13.04
N ARG A 413 12.39 35.30 12.45
CA ARG A 413 12.74 34.37 11.37
C ARG A 413 13.18 35.13 10.12
N GLY A 414 12.47 36.20 9.77
CA GLY A 414 12.85 37.08 8.65
C GLY A 414 14.19 37.75 8.87
N ILE A 415 14.47 38.23 10.08
CA ILE A 415 15.80 38.77 10.47
C ILE A 415 16.87 37.69 10.29
N PHE A 416 16.66 36.49 10.81
CA PHE A 416 17.61 35.38 10.69
C PHE A 416 17.89 35.01 9.21
N TYR A 417 16.85 34.95 8.38
CA TYR A 417 17.01 34.66 6.95
C TYR A 417 17.89 35.68 6.26
N ARG A 418 17.62 36.98 6.44
CA ARG A 418 18.35 38.04 5.73
C ARG A 418 19.75 38.27 6.28
N ASP A 419 19.87 38.31 7.61
CA ASP A 419 21.08 38.78 8.28
C ASP A 419 22.07 37.63 8.53
N THR A 420 21.61 36.36 8.48
CA THR A 420 22.45 35.17 8.63
C THR A 420 22.45 34.33 7.35
N ILE A 421 21.32 33.71 6.98
CA ILE A 421 21.33 32.71 5.90
C ILE A 421 21.74 33.32 4.55
N LEU A 422 21.18 34.47 4.17
CA LEU A 422 21.55 35.13 2.91
C LEU A 422 22.98 35.68 2.92
N SER A 423 23.51 36.06 4.10
CA SER A 423 24.91 36.45 4.24
C SER A 423 25.83 35.26 4.02
N ASP A 424 25.53 34.12 4.65
CA ASP A 424 26.29 32.88 4.48
C ASP A 424 26.18 32.36 3.04
N LEU A 425 25.01 32.48 2.40
CA LEU A 425 24.80 32.12 0.99
C LEU A 425 25.76 32.85 0.06
N GLN A 426 25.97 34.16 0.24
CA GLN A 426 26.90 34.94 -0.58
C GLN A 426 28.36 34.49 -0.42
N GLU A 427 28.72 33.95 0.76
CA GLU A 427 30.06 33.41 1.02
C GLU A 427 30.23 32.03 0.38
N VAL A 428 29.27 31.12 0.55
CA VAL A 428 29.39 29.71 0.15
C VAL A 428 28.96 29.42 -1.29
N ALA A 429 28.13 30.28 -1.87
CA ALA A 429 27.65 30.20 -3.24
C ALA A 429 27.75 31.58 -3.93
N PRO A 430 28.96 32.05 -4.29
CA PRO A 430 29.17 33.40 -4.84
C PRO A 430 28.45 33.68 -6.17
N TRP A 431 27.97 32.63 -6.87
CA TRP A 431 27.12 32.75 -8.05
C TRP A 431 25.66 33.11 -7.72
N CYS A 432 25.24 32.97 -6.46
CA CYS A 432 23.95 33.40 -5.94
C CYS A 432 24.07 34.80 -5.32
N ASP A 433 23.98 35.83 -6.15
CA ASP A 433 24.02 37.22 -5.70
C ASP A 433 22.66 37.74 -5.17
N SER A 434 22.61 39.01 -4.76
CA SER A 434 21.38 39.65 -4.24
C SER A 434 20.23 39.75 -5.24
N THR A 435 20.46 39.48 -6.53
CA THR A 435 19.44 39.48 -7.58
C THR A 435 18.89 38.10 -7.89
N THR A 436 19.52 37.05 -7.34
CA THR A 436 19.11 35.66 -7.53
C THR A 436 17.69 35.44 -6.97
N PRO A 437 16.70 35.07 -7.80
CA PRO A 437 15.35 34.82 -7.32
C PRO A 437 15.30 33.58 -6.43
N ILE A 438 14.76 33.75 -5.22
CA ILE A 438 14.56 32.68 -4.23
C ILE A 438 13.08 32.31 -4.21
N GLN A 439 12.77 31.04 -4.49
CA GLN A 439 11.41 30.49 -4.48
C GLN A 439 11.06 29.83 -3.16
N MET A 440 12.04 29.24 -2.48
CA MET A 440 11.87 28.56 -1.21
C MET A 440 13.09 28.86 -0.32
N LEU A 441 12.85 29.14 0.96
CA LEU A 441 13.88 29.27 1.97
C LEU A 441 13.31 28.87 3.33
N PHE A 442 13.88 27.84 3.93
CA PHE A 442 13.59 27.43 5.30
C PHE A 442 14.82 26.84 5.98
N ASP A 443 14.80 26.84 7.31
CA ASP A 443 15.87 26.31 8.14
C ASP A 443 15.36 25.20 9.07
N PHE A 444 16.27 24.36 9.54
CA PHE A 444 15.99 23.34 10.53
C PHE A 444 17.26 22.95 11.28
N ARG A 445 17.10 22.43 12.50
CA ARG A 445 18.20 21.92 13.32
C ARG A 445 18.09 20.41 13.48
N THR A 446 19.21 19.73 13.30
CA THR A 446 19.28 18.28 13.45
C THR A 446 19.33 17.87 14.93
N ILE A 447 18.74 16.72 15.19
CA ILE A 447 18.65 16.05 16.49
C ILE A 447 20.05 15.78 17.09
N SER A 448 20.14 15.73 18.41
CA SER A 448 21.38 15.31 19.09
C SER A 448 21.64 13.82 18.91
N SER A 449 22.91 13.41 19.00
CA SER A 449 23.27 11.98 18.94
C SER A 449 22.62 11.17 20.05
N TYR A 450 22.43 11.76 21.22
CA TYR A 450 21.76 11.11 22.35
C TYR A 450 20.26 10.94 22.08
N SER A 451 19.56 11.96 21.59
CA SER A 451 18.13 11.83 21.29
C SER A 451 17.87 10.87 20.10
N GLN A 452 18.78 10.78 19.13
CA GLN A 452 18.65 9.83 18.00
C GLN A 452 19.00 8.38 18.37
N LEU A 453 20.07 8.14 19.14
CA LEU A 453 20.63 6.80 19.33
C LEU A 453 20.56 6.28 20.77
N GLY A 454 20.31 7.16 21.75
CA GLY A 454 20.41 6.88 23.19
C GLY A 454 19.63 5.65 23.61
N ASP A 455 18.31 5.64 23.41
CA ASP A 455 17.44 4.51 23.79
C ASP A 455 17.92 3.18 23.19
N THR A 456 18.36 3.18 21.92
CA THR A 456 18.84 1.98 21.23
C THR A 456 20.12 1.45 21.85
N LEU A 457 21.08 2.36 22.11
CA LEU A 457 22.36 2.01 22.72
C LEU A 457 22.20 1.56 24.16
N GLU A 458 21.33 2.21 24.93
CA GLU A 458 21.04 1.89 26.33
C GLU A 458 20.38 0.52 26.45
N VAL A 459 19.30 0.26 25.69
CA VAL A 459 18.63 -1.04 25.71
C VAL A 459 19.61 -2.16 25.33
N ALA A 460 20.41 -1.97 24.28
CA ALA A 460 21.42 -2.95 23.89
C ALA A 460 22.50 -3.16 24.97
N ALA A 461 22.96 -2.08 25.63
CA ALA A 461 23.95 -2.15 26.69
C ALA A 461 23.41 -2.88 27.93
N ILE A 462 22.21 -2.53 28.38
CA ILE A 462 21.56 -3.15 29.54
C ILE A 462 21.25 -4.63 29.24
N THR A 463 20.76 -4.96 28.04
CA THR A 463 20.58 -6.37 27.64
C THR A 463 21.88 -7.15 27.84
N ARG A 464 23.02 -6.63 27.35
CA ARG A 464 24.33 -7.30 27.54
C ARG A 464 24.70 -7.44 29.01
N GLN A 465 24.42 -6.45 29.86
CA GLN A 465 24.68 -6.53 31.29
C GLN A 465 23.81 -7.61 31.97
N VAL A 466 22.52 -7.68 31.62
CA VAL A 466 21.57 -8.66 32.17
C VAL A 466 22.00 -10.08 31.77
N VAL A 467 22.25 -10.34 30.48
CA VAL A 467 22.62 -11.69 30.03
C VAL A 467 24.00 -12.14 30.54
N ARG A 468 24.93 -11.21 30.80
CA ARG A 468 26.21 -11.54 31.47
C ARG A 468 26.00 -12.07 32.89
N LYS A 469 25.04 -11.48 33.64
CA LYS A 469 24.70 -11.94 35.00
C LYS A 469 24.06 -13.33 35.01
N TRP A 470 23.45 -13.75 33.90
CA TRP A 470 22.90 -15.10 33.75
C TRP A 470 23.97 -16.20 33.65
N GLY A 471 25.22 -15.84 33.35
CA GLY A 471 26.31 -16.79 33.16
C GLY A 471 26.19 -17.57 31.85
N LYS A 472 26.45 -18.88 31.89
CA LYS A 472 26.45 -19.76 30.72
C LYS A 472 25.03 -19.95 30.15
N TRP A 473 24.92 -20.03 28.82
CA TRP A 473 23.67 -20.40 28.16
C TRP A 473 23.43 -21.91 28.31
N ASP A 474 22.54 -22.29 29.22
CA ASP A 474 22.13 -23.67 29.47
C ASP A 474 20.76 -23.96 28.83
N ASN A 475 20.28 -25.20 28.98
CA ASN A 475 19.02 -25.67 28.39
C ASN A 475 17.76 -24.92 28.89
N ASN A 476 17.86 -24.14 29.97
CA ASN A 476 16.77 -23.28 30.44
C ASN A 476 16.74 -21.94 29.70
N LYS A 477 17.87 -21.49 29.17
CA LYS A 477 18.03 -20.19 28.48
C LYS A 477 18.10 -20.32 26.96
N LEU A 478 18.45 -21.51 26.47
CA LEU A 478 18.61 -21.82 25.06
C LEU A 478 17.98 -23.16 24.74
N LYS A 479 17.20 -23.22 23.66
CA LYS A 479 16.57 -24.44 23.18
C LYS A 479 16.73 -24.57 21.67
N VAL A 480 17.17 -25.74 21.21
CA VAL A 480 17.01 -26.12 19.80
C VAL A 480 15.55 -26.55 19.61
N VAL A 481 14.84 -25.83 18.74
CA VAL A 481 13.43 -26.07 18.43
C VAL A 481 13.30 -27.12 17.33
N LYS A 482 14.09 -26.98 16.27
CA LYS A 482 14.11 -27.89 15.12
C LYS A 482 15.51 -27.90 14.52
N MET A 483 15.95 -29.06 14.06
CA MET A 483 17.17 -29.22 13.27
C MET A 483 16.79 -29.91 11.97
N GLU A 484 17.26 -29.36 10.86
CA GLU A 484 17.03 -29.86 9.52
C GLU A 484 18.39 -30.16 8.90
N ASP A 485 18.61 -31.43 8.63
CA ASP A 485 19.82 -31.94 8.02
C ASP A 485 19.55 -32.11 6.52
N HIS A 486 20.15 -31.26 5.70
CA HIS A 486 20.03 -31.31 4.25
C HIS A 486 21.07 -32.31 3.77
N ASP A 487 20.64 -33.57 3.67
CA ASP A 487 21.34 -34.80 3.24
C ASP A 487 22.81 -35.02 3.70
N MET A 488 23.31 -34.17 4.59
CA MET A 488 24.72 -34.01 4.97
C MET A 488 25.63 -33.74 3.76
N CYS A 489 25.20 -32.92 2.81
CA CYS A 489 26.03 -32.46 1.68
C CYS A 489 26.39 -33.58 0.71
N LYS A 490 25.47 -34.52 0.50
CA LYS A 490 25.67 -35.67 -0.39
C LYS A 490 25.26 -35.34 -1.83
N GLU A 491 24.23 -34.52 -2.00
CA GLU A 491 23.79 -33.94 -3.26
C GLU A 491 24.48 -32.58 -3.44
N HIS A 492 25.07 -32.36 -4.61
CA HIS A 492 25.93 -31.20 -4.89
C HIS A 492 25.18 -29.89 -5.15
N ASP A 493 23.85 -29.92 -5.16
CA ASP A 493 23.04 -28.76 -5.57
C ASP A 493 22.67 -27.84 -4.40
N ASP A 494 22.66 -28.33 -3.16
CA ASP A 494 22.39 -27.51 -1.98
C ASP A 494 23.69 -27.16 -1.22
N PRO A 495 24.13 -25.89 -1.21
CA PRO A 495 25.31 -25.45 -0.46
C PRO A 495 25.12 -25.49 1.08
N ILE A 496 23.93 -25.81 1.58
CA ILE A 496 23.59 -25.84 3.01
C ILE A 496 23.57 -27.27 3.53
N GLY A 497 24.34 -27.54 4.59
CA GLY A 497 24.37 -28.87 5.21
C GLY A 497 23.39 -29.01 6.38
N ARG A 498 23.15 -27.92 7.12
CA ARG A 498 22.27 -27.93 8.30
C ARG A 498 21.62 -26.58 8.55
N VAL A 499 20.33 -26.63 8.88
CA VAL A 499 19.55 -25.50 9.40
C VAL A 499 19.12 -25.80 10.84
N ILE A 500 19.42 -24.88 11.75
CA ILE A 500 19.08 -25.00 13.18
C ILE A 500 18.11 -23.89 13.53
N HIS A 501 16.88 -24.24 13.90
CA HIS A 501 15.92 -23.33 14.48
C HIS A 501 16.09 -23.33 15.99
N GLY A 502 16.52 -22.18 16.53
CA GLY A 502 16.74 -22.00 17.97
C GLY A 502 15.73 -21.05 18.59
N GLU A 503 15.61 -21.14 19.91
CA GLU A 503 14.93 -20.17 20.76
C GLU A 503 15.85 -19.83 21.94
N ILE A 504 16.04 -18.53 22.18
CA ILE A 504 16.90 -18.00 23.24
C ILE A 504 16.08 -17.08 24.14
N GLN A 505 16.29 -17.16 25.46
CA GLN A 505 15.68 -16.24 26.40
C GLN A 505 16.31 -14.86 26.27
N VAL A 506 15.49 -13.81 26.21
CA VAL A 506 15.93 -12.42 26.09
C VAL A 506 15.23 -11.51 27.09
N PRO A 507 15.94 -10.54 27.69
CA PRO A 507 15.31 -9.53 28.53
C PRO A 507 14.49 -8.56 27.68
N SER A 508 13.31 -8.18 28.20
CA SER A 508 12.41 -7.20 27.62
C SER A 508 12.36 -5.94 28.49
N PHE A 509 12.36 -4.79 27.85
CA PHE A 509 12.19 -3.46 28.44
C PHE A 509 10.91 -2.79 27.90
N LEU A 510 10.00 -3.59 27.35
CA LEU A 510 8.67 -3.12 26.93
C LEU A 510 7.71 -3.10 28.13
N SER A 511 6.84 -2.10 28.18
CA SER A 511 5.86 -1.88 29.26
C SER A 511 4.84 -3.01 29.41
N LYS A 512 4.46 -3.69 28.32
CA LYS A 512 3.56 -4.86 28.34
C LYS A 512 4.26 -6.11 27.83
N GLN A 513 3.79 -7.30 28.22
CA GLN A 513 4.29 -8.55 27.66
C GLN A 513 3.48 -8.93 26.40
N HIS A 514 4.15 -9.54 25.42
CA HIS A 514 3.56 -10.17 24.21
C HIS A 514 2.74 -9.29 23.26
N GLU A 515 2.48 -8.02 23.57
CA GLU A 515 1.83 -7.07 22.67
C GLU A 515 2.82 -6.47 21.66
N ARG A 516 2.35 -6.26 20.42
CA ARG A 516 3.09 -5.57 19.35
C ARG A 516 2.91 -4.05 19.36
N ARG A 517 1.77 -3.57 19.88
CA ARG A 517 1.50 -2.15 20.15
C ARG A 517 2.07 -1.74 21.49
N ASN A 518 3.39 -1.77 21.58
CA ASN A 518 4.09 -1.67 22.84
C ASN A 518 5.08 -0.53 22.82
N ARG A 519 5.43 -0.04 24.01
CA ARG A 519 6.36 1.06 24.20
C ARG A 519 7.47 0.65 25.14
N ILE A 520 8.63 1.28 25.00
CA ILE A 520 9.73 1.13 25.95
C ILE A 520 9.26 1.65 27.31
N ASP A 521 9.51 0.84 28.33
CA ASP A 521 9.34 1.21 29.73
C ASP A 521 10.59 1.95 30.19
N VAL A 522 10.47 3.27 30.29
CA VAL A 522 11.56 4.17 30.69
C VAL A 522 12.10 3.79 32.07
N GLU A 523 11.24 3.36 33.01
CA GLU A 523 11.67 2.99 34.35
C GLU A 523 12.47 1.69 34.34
N ALA A 524 12.07 0.72 33.53
CA ALA A 524 12.81 -0.52 33.33
C ALA A 524 14.21 -0.27 32.75
N VAL A 525 14.31 0.63 31.77
CA VAL A 525 15.59 1.04 31.17
C VAL A 525 16.45 1.77 32.22
N VAL A 526 15.92 2.79 32.89
CA VAL A 526 16.66 3.58 33.90
C VAL A 526 17.17 2.72 35.06
N LYS A 527 16.36 1.77 35.54
CA LYS A 527 16.78 0.85 36.62
C LYS A 527 17.68 -0.27 36.13
N GLY A 528 17.77 -0.50 34.82
CA GLY A 528 18.47 -1.64 34.23
C GLY A 528 17.85 -2.99 34.60
N ILE A 529 16.54 -3.00 34.91
CA ILE A 529 15.80 -4.20 35.33
C ILE A 529 14.76 -4.49 34.24
N PRO A 530 14.83 -5.63 33.55
CA PRO A 530 13.87 -5.96 32.51
C PRO A 530 12.47 -6.17 33.11
N THR A 531 11.44 -5.73 32.40
CA THR A 531 10.03 -5.96 32.76
C THR A 531 9.66 -7.44 32.69
N SER A 532 10.35 -8.19 31.83
CA SER A 532 10.13 -9.62 31.63
C SER A 532 11.28 -10.29 30.89
N THR A 533 11.27 -11.63 30.84
CA THR A 533 12.15 -12.44 29.99
C THR A 533 11.27 -13.40 29.20
N HIS A 534 11.54 -13.57 27.90
CA HIS A 534 10.79 -14.48 27.05
C HIS A 534 11.65 -15.09 25.94
N GLY A 535 11.12 -16.14 25.29
CA GLY A 535 11.78 -16.81 24.17
C GLY A 535 11.75 -15.98 22.89
N PHE A 536 12.93 -15.85 22.26
CA PHE A 536 13.14 -15.20 20.97
C PHE A 536 13.74 -16.19 19.98
N LYS A 537 13.13 -16.30 18.80
CA LYS A 537 13.49 -17.30 17.80
C LYS A 537 14.57 -16.80 16.84
N PHE A 538 15.50 -17.68 16.51
CA PHE A 538 16.57 -17.44 15.54
C PHE A 538 16.80 -18.67 14.67
N ILE A 539 17.47 -18.48 13.54
CA ILE A 539 17.91 -19.55 12.64
C ILE A 539 19.43 -19.48 12.54
N VAL A 540 20.10 -20.63 12.62
CA VAL A 540 21.51 -20.78 12.26
C VAL A 540 21.58 -21.62 11.00
N LEU A 541 22.25 -21.10 9.98
CA LEU A 541 22.47 -21.79 8.72
C LEU A 541 23.96 -22.15 8.62
N VAL A 542 24.23 -23.44 8.57
CA VAL A 542 25.57 -24.01 8.51
C VAL A 542 25.80 -24.55 7.09
N PRO A 543 26.74 -23.97 6.33
CA PRO A 543 27.00 -24.43 4.98
C PRO A 543 27.73 -25.76 4.99
N CYS A 544 27.70 -26.44 3.84
CA CYS A 544 28.29 -27.76 3.68
C CYS A 544 29.78 -27.82 3.98
N SER A 545 30.54 -26.84 3.51
CA SER A 545 31.99 -26.77 3.70
C SER A 545 32.41 -26.73 5.18
N ILE A 546 31.59 -26.12 6.03
CA ILE A 546 31.78 -26.11 7.48
C ILE A 546 31.29 -27.41 8.11
N ALA A 547 30.12 -27.91 7.69
CA ALA A 547 29.51 -29.11 8.25
C ALA A 547 30.38 -30.37 8.07
N VAL A 548 31.04 -30.50 6.90
CA VAL A 548 31.95 -31.62 6.59
C VAL A 548 33.42 -31.31 6.95
N GLY A 549 33.72 -30.08 7.39
CA GLY A 549 35.05 -29.66 7.80
C GLY A 549 36.05 -29.44 6.66
N SER A 550 35.59 -29.19 5.43
CA SER A 550 36.47 -28.88 4.29
C SER A 550 36.99 -27.44 4.29
N THR A 551 36.29 -26.53 4.97
CA THR A 551 36.68 -25.11 5.14
C THR A 551 36.61 -24.74 6.63
N PRO A 552 37.57 -23.95 7.16
CA PRO A 552 37.48 -23.44 8.51
C PRO A 552 36.40 -22.35 8.64
N LEU A 553 35.77 -22.24 9.80
CA LEU A 553 34.84 -21.14 10.10
C LEU A 553 35.59 -19.80 10.14
N LYS A 554 35.33 -18.91 9.18
CA LYS A 554 35.94 -17.57 9.13
C LYS A 554 35.14 -16.54 9.92
N ALA A 555 33.80 -16.58 9.84
CA ALA A 555 32.92 -15.62 10.49
C ALA A 555 31.51 -16.16 10.75
N VAL A 556 30.84 -15.61 11.76
CA VAL A 556 29.39 -15.72 11.94
C VAL A 556 28.75 -14.38 11.57
N ILE A 557 27.84 -14.40 10.61
CA ILE A 557 27.20 -13.20 10.05
C ILE A 557 25.78 -13.07 10.61
N ASP A 558 25.50 -11.96 11.31
CA ASP A 558 24.16 -11.59 11.78
C ASP A 558 23.35 -11.04 10.60
N TYR A 559 22.49 -11.89 10.05
CA TYR A 559 21.63 -11.56 8.91
C TYR A 559 20.40 -10.78 9.37
N GLY A 560 20.13 -9.66 8.69
CA GLY A 560 18.90 -8.91 8.83
C GLY A 560 18.02 -9.06 7.62
N HIS A 561 16.73 -9.31 7.86
CA HIS A 561 15.79 -9.51 6.78
C HIS A 561 15.37 -8.19 6.13
N GLY A 562 14.88 -8.26 4.89
CA GLY A 562 14.29 -7.14 4.17
C GLY A 562 13.05 -6.54 4.85
N PHE A 563 12.55 -5.42 4.32
CA PHE A 563 11.37 -4.72 4.87
C PHE A 563 10.16 -5.65 4.99
N LEU A 564 9.64 -5.82 6.21
CA LEU A 564 8.49 -6.67 6.54
C LEU A 564 8.64 -8.17 6.22
N TYR A 565 9.86 -8.64 6.02
CA TYR A 565 10.15 -10.07 5.93
C TYR A 565 10.32 -10.69 7.34
N SER A 566 10.88 -11.90 7.39
CA SER A 566 11.18 -12.61 8.63
C SER A 566 12.56 -13.25 8.57
N ARG A 567 13.03 -13.77 9.70
CA ARG A 567 14.28 -14.56 9.77
C ARG A 567 14.34 -15.72 8.77
N GLU A 568 13.20 -16.23 8.31
CA GLU A 568 13.14 -17.32 7.33
C GLU A 568 13.53 -16.87 5.92
N GLU A 569 13.61 -15.56 5.65
CA GLU A 569 14.11 -15.05 4.38
C GLU A 569 15.51 -15.61 4.06
N ILE A 570 16.36 -15.82 5.06
CA ILE A 570 17.70 -16.39 4.86
C ILE A 570 17.66 -17.78 4.22
N LEU A 571 16.55 -18.54 4.34
CA LEU A 571 16.41 -19.88 3.76
C LEU A 571 16.22 -19.84 2.23
N HIS A 572 15.97 -18.66 1.67
CA HIS A 572 15.65 -18.48 0.25
C HIS A 572 16.68 -17.59 -0.48
N GLN A 573 17.85 -17.36 0.12
CA GLN A 573 18.92 -16.50 -0.43
C GLN A 573 20.08 -17.35 -0.98
N GLY A 574 19.88 -17.98 -2.15
CA GLY A 574 20.84 -18.92 -2.74
C GLY A 574 22.24 -18.34 -2.95
N GLU A 575 22.34 -17.06 -3.34
CA GLU A 575 23.61 -16.35 -3.48
C GLU A 575 24.36 -16.24 -2.15
N LEU A 576 23.64 -15.93 -1.06
CA LEU A 576 24.23 -15.85 0.27
C LEU A 576 24.68 -17.24 0.73
N HIS A 577 23.89 -18.28 0.46
CA HIS A 577 24.24 -19.67 0.79
C HIS A 577 25.54 -20.10 0.12
N ARG A 578 25.69 -19.79 -1.17
CA ARG A 578 26.92 -20.06 -1.92
C ARG A 578 28.11 -19.31 -1.31
N ILE A 579 27.96 -18.02 -1.02
CA ILE A 579 29.01 -17.22 -0.37
C ILE A 579 29.39 -17.84 0.98
N ALA A 580 28.42 -18.27 1.79
CA ALA A 580 28.72 -18.94 3.06
C ALA A 580 29.52 -20.24 2.87
N ASN A 581 29.17 -21.04 1.87
CA ASN A 581 29.86 -22.28 1.58
C ASN A 581 31.28 -22.06 1.04
N GLU A 582 31.47 -21.12 0.12
CA GLU A 582 32.78 -20.80 -0.48
C GLU A 582 33.72 -20.13 0.52
N GLU A 583 33.19 -19.21 1.35
CA GLU A 583 34.00 -18.41 2.27
C GLU A 583 34.08 -18.98 3.68
N GLY A 584 33.30 -20.00 4.02
CA GLY A 584 33.25 -20.55 5.37
C GLY A 584 32.56 -19.62 6.37
N TYR A 585 31.39 -19.09 6.00
CA TYR A 585 30.55 -18.29 6.90
C TYR A 585 29.36 -19.09 7.44
N VAL A 586 28.96 -18.80 8.67
CA VAL A 586 27.69 -19.28 9.24
C VAL A 586 26.77 -18.07 9.38
N TYR A 587 25.55 -18.16 8.85
CA TYR A 587 24.56 -17.11 9.05
C TYR A 587 23.74 -17.37 10.30
N ILE A 588 23.47 -16.31 11.05
CA ILE A 588 22.46 -16.30 12.11
C ILE A 588 21.41 -15.25 11.78
N ALA A 589 20.15 -15.66 11.66
CA ALA A 589 19.04 -14.80 11.29
C ALA A 589 18.03 -14.66 12.43
N THR A 590 17.55 -13.44 12.64
CA THR A 590 16.55 -13.09 13.66
C THR A 590 15.47 -12.20 13.07
N ASN A 591 14.26 -12.22 13.64
CA ASN A 591 13.25 -11.24 13.25
C ASN A 591 13.64 -9.87 13.79
N TRP A 592 13.70 -8.86 12.94
CA TRP A 592 13.82 -7.45 13.34
C TRP A 592 12.48 -6.99 13.87
N ARG A 593 12.27 -7.21 15.17
CA ARG A 593 11.07 -6.75 15.86
C ARG A 593 10.82 -5.27 15.58
N GLY A 594 9.56 -4.91 15.33
CA GLY A 594 9.14 -3.58 14.94
C GLY A 594 9.10 -3.36 13.42
N MET A 595 9.81 -4.17 12.62
CA MET A 595 9.82 -4.09 11.15
C MET A 595 9.78 -5.47 10.48
N SER A 596 9.30 -6.50 11.19
CA SER A 596 9.09 -7.84 10.63
C SER A 596 7.67 -8.02 10.11
N PHE A 597 7.42 -9.11 9.37
CA PHE A 597 6.06 -9.49 8.94
C PHE A 597 5.05 -9.49 10.10
N LEU A 598 5.50 -9.85 11.31
CA LEU A 598 4.67 -9.88 12.51
C LEU A 598 4.26 -8.49 13.03
N ASP A 599 4.88 -7.43 12.52
CA ASP A 599 4.62 -6.04 12.89
C ASP A 599 3.77 -5.31 11.84
N LEU A 600 3.50 -5.95 10.69
CA LEU A 600 2.71 -5.40 9.57
C LEU A 600 1.38 -4.80 10.03
N GLY A 601 0.64 -5.49 10.89
CA GLY A 601 -0.65 -5.01 11.38
C GLY A 601 -0.57 -3.70 12.18
N VAL A 602 0.51 -3.50 12.93
CA VAL A 602 0.76 -2.25 13.68
C VAL A 602 1.16 -1.13 12.72
N ILE A 603 2.01 -1.43 11.74
CA ILE A 603 2.49 -0.45 10.75
C ILE A 603 1.35 0.03 9.86
N VAL A 604 0.54 -0.88 9.30
CA VAL A 604 -0.64 -0.52 8.49
C VAL A 604 -1.60 0.34 9.30
N ARG A 605 -1.88 -0.05 10.56
CA ARG A 605 -2.75 0.76 11.44
C ARG A 605 -2.16 2.14 11.70
N ALA A 606 -0.85 2.24 11.94
CA ALA A 606 -0.17 3.51 12.18
C ALA A 606 -0.29 4.44 10.96
N LEU A 607 0.01 3.93 9.76
CA LEU A 607 0.00 4.71 8.53
C LEU A 607 -1.40 5.07 8.04
N VAL A 608 -2.36 4.14 8.17
CA VAL A 608 -3.70 4.30 7.58
C VAL A 608 -4.66 4.98 8.54
N ALA A 609 -4.58 4.74 9.85
CA ALA A 609 -5.65 5.14 10.76
C ALA A 609 -5.18 5.91 12.01
N GLN A 610 -3.98 5.62 12.51
CA GLN A 610 -3.55 6.04 13.85
C GLN A 610 -2.07 6.47 13.85
N PRO A 611 -1.68 7.58 13.21
CA PRO A 611 -0.27 7.96 13.09
C PRO A 611 0.45 8.12 14.44
N HIS A 612 -0.27 8.52 15.49
CA HIS A 612 0.26 8.57 16.86
C HIS A 612 0.80 7.23 17.40
N ILE A 613 0.36 6.06 16.90
CA ILE A 613 0.87 4.76 17.37
C ILE A 613 2.19 4.36 16.70
N PHE A 614 2.71 5.14 15.75
CA PHE A 614 4.01 4.88 15.11
C PHE A 614 5.17 4.88 16.12
N GLU A 615 5.01 5.54 17.27
CA GLU A 615 5.92 5.40 18.43
C GLU A 615 6.15 3.94 18.80
N SER A 616 5.11 3.09 18.70
CA SER A 616 5.24 1.67 19.00
C SER A 616 6.18 0.97 18.01
N VAL A 617 6.14 1.35 16.72
CA VAL A 617 7.05 0.79 15.71
C VAL A 617 8.50 1.09 16.09
N LYS A 618 8.80 2.36 16.40
CA LYS A 618 10.12 2.81 16.89
C LYS A 618 10.58 2.00 18.11
N ASP A 619 9.75 1.94 19.14
CA ASP A 619 10.09 1.30 20.42
C ASP A 619 10.30 -0.21 20.29
N ASN A 620 9.57 -0.85 19.38
CA ASN A 620 9.73 -2.27 19.10
C ASN A 620 11.02 -2.56 18.31
N ILE A 621 11.47 -1.62 17.46
CA ILE A 621 12.80 -1.68 16.81
C ILE A 621 13.91 -1.58 17.87
N ILE A 622 13.81 -0.61 18.79
CA ILE A 622 14.75 -0.46 19.91
C ILE A 622 14.86 -1.77 20.70
N GLN A 623 13.73 -2.36 21.06
CA GLN A 623 13.71 -3.67 21.72
C GLN A 623 14.34 -4.79 20.88
N GLY A 624 14.13 -4.77 19.55
CA GLY A 624 14.74 -5.70 18.60
C GLY A 624 16.26 -5.66 18.62
N TYR A 625 16.88 -4.48 18.76
CA TYR A 625 18.32 -4.34 18.96
C TYR A 625 18.80 -4.98 20.26
N GLY A 626 18.02 -4.87 21.35
CA GLY A 626 18.27 -5.61 22.59
C GLY A 626 18.30 -7.12 22.36
N TYR A 627 17.34 -7.67 21.62
CA TYR A 627 17.30 -9.10 21.33
C TYR A 627 18.50 -9.56 20.51
N LYS A 628 18.89 -8.79 19.49
CA LYS A 628 20.13 -9.05 18.73
C LYS A 628 21.36 -9.03 19.64
N ALA A 629 21.45 -8.08 20.57
CA ALA A 629 22.56 -8.02 21.51
C ALA A 629 22.68 -9.28 22.39
N ALA A 630 21.56 -9.90 22.77
CA ALA A 630 21.55 -11.19 23.49
C ALA A 630 22.02 -12.36 22.60
N VAL A 631 21.55 -12.42 21.36
CA VAL A 631 21.99 -13.44 20.37
C VAL A 631 23.48 -13.32 20.08
N GLN A 632 23.97 -12.10 19.84
CA GLN A 632 25.40 -11.84 19.63
C GLN A 632 26.24 -12.19 20.86
N HIS A 633 25.71 -12.00 22.07
CA HIS A 633 26.37 -12.44 23.30
C HIS A 633 26.49 -13.96 23.36
N PHE A 634 25.41 -14.69 23.05
CA PHE A 634 25.43 -16.16 22.95
C PHE A 634 26.44 -16.65 21.92
N VAL A 635 26.42 -16.10 20.70
CA VAL A 635 27.34 -16.50 19.63
C VAL A 635 28.80 -16.36 20.07
N LYS A 636 29.17 -15.21 20.65
CA LYS A 636 30.56 -14.92 21.03
C LYS A 636 31.05 -15.73 22.22
N ASN A 637 30.18 -16.11 23.15
CA ASN A 637 30.60 -16.69 24.43
C ASN A 637 30.40 -18.20 24.53
N ASP A 638 29.49 -18.78 23.75
CA ASP A 638 29.05 -20.16 23.94
C ASP A 638 28.89 -20.93 22.62
N LEU A 639 28.54 -20.30 21.50
CA LEU A 639 28.47 -21.00 20.20
C LEU A 639 29.85 -21.22 19.59
N LEU A 640 30.75 -20.24 19.71
CA LEU A 640 32.09 -20.25 19.11
C LEU A 640 33.18 -20.85 20.01
N LYS A 641 32.86 -21.24 21.24
CA LYS A 641 33.78 -21.86 22.20
C LYS A 641 33.38 -23.32 22.42
#